data_AF-A0AAW8FU50-F1
#
_entry.id   AF-A0AAW8FU50-F1
#
_cell.length_a   1.000
_cell.length_b   1.000
_cell.length_c   1.000
_cell.angle_alpha   90.00
_cell.angle_beta   90.00
_cell.angle_gamma   90.00
#
_symmetry.space_group_name_H-M   'P 1'
#
loop_
_entity.id
_entity.type
_entity.pdbx_description
1 polymer ?
#
loop_
_entity_poly.entity_id
_entity_poly.type
_entity_poly.pdbx_seq_one_letter_code
_entity_poly.pdbx_strand_id
1 'polypeptide(L)'
;MGARARSGFPSPSTASTTNDGIDTASARGGDFDGSGYTSRARNSRRARWRWTAFPSSSRPAAGAKNNVVALGQRIDLPKGRYMAAYFLTSGSYGNASGKATVHYADGSTTTAGLTEPTGYASGGSLSTPYRYGPSGAKTTTASASAHRRYGSILSATRSPSPCRPPTHPRPNQTSLHVFALSLQPVAPGRALILRDAHSTNSLLTSTGAQSVEATVVNAGTAAVLAGDEVSVHVTVPGARTVEPAAIRRLDPGEQARVRIGIRNRTGTAPGTSQDGVVTVTGRGATAATQRSRLSLGVADYQPTETSLSGHQAPYWFHSAKFGIFIHWGVYSVPAWAPVGTQYAEWYWDQMQDPNNPTYAHHRDTYGEDFAYDDFIPRFTAEKFDPRSWVELFRDAGAQYHVLTSKHHEGFALWDTKVSDRNAVKMGPKRDLIKELFEASRRYTPELHRGLYFSMPEWFNPDNPWMGHAPRNPYTLEPVPYTGYSAGKDFVKDYQAPQMLELIHGYDPELIWCDIGGANDSVHVLAEYFNHAKNRSRPIDVTVNNRSGISFHDFTTPEYTTYDNTVIAKWESSRGLDPFSYGYNQATPDASYMTTEQVVQSLVDIVSKNGNFLLDIGPRADGTIPEIMQTRLRETGQWLRTNGEAVYDTTYWSKMAELGDDIRFTVRPNRAFYIHSLAQPGSRLTIEAPVPIRDGDAVTMLGHDRPLAWTVSKGALVIDVPAAARKAGQHVWVFKVKWNS
;
A
#
# COMPACT_ATOMS: atom_id res chain seq x y z
N MET A 1 1.71 36.57 8.53
CA MET A 1 1.88 35.38 9.41
C MET A 1 2.84 35.79 10.52
N GLY A 2 2.48 35.67 11.80
CA GLY A 2 3.21 36.37 12.89
C GLY A 2 3.75 35.51 14.04
N ALA A 3 3.29 34.25 14.19
CA ALA A 3 3.78 33.38 15.26
C ALA A 3 4.60 32.23 14.66
N ARG A 4 5.90 32.14 15.02
CA ARG A 4 6.69 30.94 14.75
C ARG A 4 6.12 29.80 15.59
N ALA A 5 5.43 28.84 14.95
CA ALA A 5 5.08 27.59 15.61
C ALA A 5 6.39 26.91 16.06
N ARG A 6 6.51 26.65 17.36
CA ARG A 6 7.59 25.81 17.86
C ARG A 6 7.32 24.38 17.36
N SER A 7 8.36 23.69 16.88
CA SER A 7 8.32 22.23 16.70
C SER A 7 7.83 21.60 17.99
N GLY A 8 6.97 20.56 17.91
CA GLY A 8 6.29 19.96 19.07
C GLY A 8 7.18 19.89 20.32
N PHE A 9 6.65 20.39 21.45
CA PHE A 9 7.29 20.20 22.74
C PHE A 9 7.06 18.76 23.20
N PRO A 10 8.05 18.13 23.86
CA PRO A 10 7.76 16.96 24.66
C PRO A 10 6.65 17.32 25.65
N SER A 11 5.67 16.44 25.76
CA SER A 11 4.93 16.31 27.01
C SER A 11 5.96 16.04 28.11
N PRO A 12 5.94 16.71 29.28
CA PRO A 12 6.58 16.18 30.48
C PRO A 12 5.86 14.89 30.93
N SER A 13 5.94 13.84 30.11
CA SER A 13 5.89 12.45 30.55
C SER A 13 7.32 11.92 30.77
N THR A 14 8.30 12.82 30.90
CA THR A 14 9.71 12.52 31.20
C THR A 14 9.89 11.77 32.51
N ALA A 15 8.86 11.72 33.37
CA ALA A 15 8.87 10.93 34.59
C ALA A 15 8.24 9.53 34.47
N SER A 16 7.69 9.12 33.31
CA SER A 16 6.92 7.85 33.26
C SER A 16 7.06 7.01 32.00
N THR A 17 7.60 7.49 30.88
CA THR A 17 7.79 6.63 29.69
C THR A 17 8.93 7.13 28.82
N THR A 18 10.12 6.58 29.04
CA THR A 18 11.30 6.85 28.22
C THR A 18 11.89 5.55 27.71
N ASN A 19 12.20 5.55 26.41
CA ASN A 19 12.88 4.47 25.72
C ASN A 19 14.38 4.59 25.99
N ASP A 20 14.96 3.63 26.72
CA ASP A 20 16.40 3.51 26.89
C ASP A 20 17.03 2.40 26.04
N GLY A 21 16.22 1.65 25.30
CA GLY A 21 16.71 0.59 24.48
C GLY A 21 15.68 -0.50 24.30
N ILE A 22 15.80 -1.14 23.16
CA ILE A 22 15.18 -2.40 22.86
C ILE A 22 16.18 -3.45 23.38
N ASP A 23 15.79 -4.37 24.27
CA ASP A 23 16.78 -5.11 25.06
C ASP A 23 17.68 -6.11 24.29
N THR A 24 18.67 -6.68 24.98
CA THR A 24 19.52 -7.78 24.47
C THR A 24 18.83 -9.13 24.61
N ALA A 25 19.32 -10.16 23.93
CA ALA A 25 18.87 -11.55 24.11
C ALA A 25 18.90 -12.03 25.59
N SER A 26 19.81 -11.47 26.40
CA SER A 26 20.01 -11.80 27.80
C SER A 26 19.11 -11.04 28.78
N ALA A 27 18.51 -9.92 28.35
CA ALA A 27 17.60 -9.11 29.15
C ALA A 27 16.19 -9.24 28.55
N ARG A 28 15.34 -10.08 29.14
CA ARG A 28 13.94 -10.26 28.70
C ARG A 28 13.03 -9.07 29.06
N GLY A 29 13.59 -7.89 29.35
CA GLY A 29 12.82 -6.70 29.70
C GLY A 29 11.91 -6.24 28.56
N GLY A 30 12.25 -6.55 27.31
CA GLY A 30 11.46 -6.26 26.11
C GLY A 30 10.29 -7.20 25.82
N ASP A 31 10.13 -8.28 26.60
CA ASP A 31 9.10 -9.31 26.44
C ASP A 31 7.88 -8.97 27.30
N PHE A 32 7.03 -8.08 26.80
CA PHE A 32 5.96 -7.47 27.61
C PHE A 32 4.59 -8.17 27.48
N ASP A 33 4.41 -9.04 26.50
CA ASP A 33 3.19 -9.85 26.31
C ASP A 33 3.40 -11.32 26.71
N GLY A 34 4.58 -11.66 27.25
CA GLY A 34 4.93 -13.01 27.68
C GLY A 34 5.22 -13.98 26.53
N SER A 35 5.41 -13.46 25.31
CA SER A 35 5.70 -14.25 24.11
C SER A 35 7.15 -14.70 24.00
N GLY A 36 8.09 -14.05 24.70
CA GLY A 36 9.52 -14.28 24.61
C GLY A 36 10.26 -13.42 23.59
N TYR A 37 9.56 -12.57 22.82
CA TYR A 37 10.18 -11.75 21.77
C TYR A 37 10.70 -10.42 22.31
N THR A 38 11.95 -10.07 21.94
CA THR A 38 12.55 -8.77 22.25
C THR A 38 13.23 -8.20 21.01
N SER A 39 13.29 -6.88 20.86
CA SER A 39 13.94 -6.24 19.71
C SER A 39 15.24 -5.54 20.17
N ARG A 40 16.18 -5.17 19.29
CA ARG A 40 17.50 -4.62 19.70
C ARG A 40 17.59 -3.09 19.73
N ALA A 41 18.14 -2.54 20.81
CA ALA A 41 18.38 -1.12 21.04
C ALA A 41 19.35 -0.61 19.99
N ARG A 42 18.97 0.46 19.28
CA ARG A 42 19.98 1.28 18.62
C ARG A 42 20.75 2.05 19.68
N ASN A 43 22.07 1.91 19.68
CA ASN A 43 23.01 2.67 20.52
C ASN A 43 23.08 4.16 20.11
N SER A 44 21.98 4.91 20.22
CA SER A 44 21.99 6.35 20.01
C SER A 44 21.23 7.05 21.14
N ARG A 45 21.91 7.94 21.89
CA ARG A 45 21.37 8.79 22.99
C ARG A 45 20.31 9.83 22.54
N ARG A 46 19.63 9.57 21.42
CA ARG A 46 18.58 10.35 20.76
C ARG A 46 18.19 9.52 19.54
N ALA A 47 17.09 8.76 19.61
CA ALA A 47 16.44 8.35 18.37
C ALA A 47 15.93 9.63 17.70
N ARG A 48 16.68 10.16 16.73
CA ARG A 48 16.16 11.20 15.83
C ARG A 48 15.26 10.49 14.83
N TRP A 49 13.99 10.42 15.20
CA TRP A 49 12.91 10.30 14.24
C TRP A 49 13.04 11.48 13.32
N ARG A 50 13.07 11.24 12.01
CA ARG A 50 13.44 12.24 11.02
C ARG A 50 12.84 13.66 11.29
N TRP A 51 11.68 13.80 11.97
CA TRP A 51 10.94 15.08 12.12
C TRP A 51 10.33 15.42 13.50
N THR A 52 10.52 14.63 14.56
CA THR A 52 10.07 14.97 15.94
C THR A 52 11.04 14.35 16.93
N ALA A 53 11.66 15.14 17.78
CA ALA A 53 12.55 14.58 18.79
C ALA A 53 11.70 13.78 19.79
N PHE A 54 11.97 12.47 19.90
CA PHE A 54 11.55 11.69 21.05
C PHE A 54 12.77 11.61 21.98
N PRO A 55 12.88 12.51 22.98
CA PRO A 55 14.00 12.47 23.91
C PRO A 55 13.94 11.19 24.75
N SER A 56 15.04 10.43 24.76
CA SER A 56 15.28 9.37 25.74
C SER A 56 15.79 10.00 27.04
N SER A 57 15.12 9.82 28.18
CA SER A 57 15.73 10.05 29.50
C SER A 57 16.50 8.80 29.94
N SER A 58 17.22 8.89 31.06
CA SER A 58 18.15 7.89 31.60
C SER A 58 17.58 6.47 31.68
N ARG A 59 18.45 5.47 31.49
CA ARG A 59 18.19 4.03 31.63
C ARG A 59 17.43 3.72 32.92
N PRO A 60 16.20 3.16 32.85
CA PRO A 60 15.60 2.44 33.97
C PRO A 60 16.49 1.25 34.38
N ALA A 61 16.31 0.74 35.60
CA ALA A 61 16.96 -0.50 36.01
C ALA A 61 16.45 -1.67 35.15
N ALA A 62 17.30 -2.68 34.92
CA ALA A 62 16.90 -3.91 34.25
C ALA A 62 15.64 -4.51 34.93
N GLY A 63 14.59 -4.82 34.13
CA GLY A 63 13.30 -5.31 34.63
C GLY A 63 12.22 -4.25 34.86
N ALA A 64 12.49 -2.96 34.61
CA ALA A 64 11.47 -1.92 34.63
C ALA A 64 10.52 -1.98 33.41
N LYS A 65 9.27 -1.55 33.59
CA LYS A 65 8.28 -1.46 32.49
C LYS A 65 8.58 -0.23 31.62
N ASN A 66 8.95 -0.43 30.36
CA ASN A 66 9.40 0.65 29.45
C ASN A 66 8.44 0.90 28.26
N ASN A 67 7.33 0.18 28.17
CA ASN A 67 6.29 0.37 27.14
C ASN A 67 4.87 0.15 27.72
N VAL A 68 3.85 0.41 26.91
CA VAL A 68 2.43 0.14 27.22
C VAL A 68 1.89 -0.86 26.22
N VAL A 69 1.67 -2.11 26.65
CA VAL A 69 0.84 -3.10 25.93
C VAL A 69 -0.56 -2.53 25.90
N ALA A 70 -1.21 -2.25 24.78
CA ALA A 70 -2.51 -1.58 24.77
C ALA A 70 -3.62 -2.49 25.36
N LEU A 71 -3.77 -2.52 26.70
CA LEU A 71 -4.66 -3.40 27.48
C LEU A 71 -5.82 -2.66 28.17
N GLY A 72 -6.09 -1.41 27.82
CA GLY A 72 -6.94 -0.56 28.67
C GLY A 72 -6.19 0.45 29.52
N GLN A 73 -4.86 0.50 29.49
CA GLN A 73 -4.13 1.37 30.42
C GLN A 73 -4.39 2.84 30.15
N ARG A 74 -4.49 3.59 31.24
CA ARG A 74 -4.53 5.04 31.28
C ARG A 74 -3.11 5.61 31.20
N ILE A 75 -2.92 6.61 30.35
CA ILE A 75 -1.70 7.44 30.31
C ILE A 75 -2.16 8.85 30.67
N ASP A 76 -1.56 9.50 31.67
CA ASP A 76 -1.90 10.89 31.97
C ASP A 76 -1.11 11.84 31.07
N LEU A 77 -1.78 12.87 30.52
CA LEU A 77 -1.12 13.91 29.74
C LEU A 77 -0.94 15.19 30.55
N PRO A 78 0.11 15.97 30.27
CA PRO A 78 0.28 17.28 30.87
C PRO A 78 -0.89 18.19 30.52
N LYS A 79 -1.20 19.11 31.43
CA LYS A 79 -2.19 20.16 31.20
C LYS A 79 -1.73 21.04 30.03
N GLY A 80 -2.58 21.20 29.02
CA GLY A 80 -2.28 22.01 27.86
C GLY A 80 -3.30 21.86 26.74
N ARG A 81 -3.14 22.69 25.70
CA ARG A 81 -3.93 22.65 24.46
C ARG A 81 -3.06 22.05 23.36
N TYR A 82 -3.50 20.93 22.81
CA TYR A 82 -2.74 20.18 21.82
C TYR A 82 -3.57 19.94 20.56
N MET A 83 -2.90 19.89 19.42
CA MET A 83 -3.50 19.67 18.11
C MET A 83 -3.42 18.20 17.68
N ALA A 84 -2.40 17.48 18.13
CA ALA A 84 -2.18 16.09 17.74
C ALA A 84 -1.34 15.34 18.78
N ALA A 85 -1.52 14.02 18.82
CA ALA A 85 -0.69 13.06 19.53
C ALA A 85 0.04 12.17 18.51
N TYR A 86 1.30 11.88 18.76
CA TYR A 86 2.14 10.98 17.95
C TYR A 86 2.55 9.81 18.82
N PHE A 87 2.08 8.63 18.46
CA PHE A 87 2.44 7.39 19.10
C PHE A 87 3.59 6.73 18.34
N LEU A 88 4.42 6.01 19.07
CA LEU A 88 5.37 5.06 18.53
C LEU A 88 4.87 3.67 18.89
N THR A 89 4.35 2.93 17.91
CA THR A 89 3.75 1.60 18.08
C THR A 89 4.69 0.46 17.65
N SER A 90 4.37 -0.79 18.02
CA SER A 90 4.86 -2.05 17.40
C SER A 90 3.86 -3.18 17.65
N GLY A 91 3.86 -4.22 16.81
CA GLY A 91 3.07 -5.43 16.96
C GLY A 91 3.93 -6.64 17.35
N SER A 92 3.33 -7.61 18.05
CA SER A 92 4.06 -8.84 18.48
C SER A 92 4.24 -9.88 17.36
N TYR A 93 3.18 -10.22 16.62
CA TYR A 93 3.18 -11.32 15.65
C TYR A 93 2.74 -10.91 14.23
N GLY A 94 1.80 -9.97 14.11
CA GLY A 94 1.28 -9.53 12.81
C GLY A 94 0.61 -8.15 12.86
N ASN A 95 -0.38 -7.93 11.98
CA ASN A 95 -1.18 -6.71 11.98
C ASN A 95 -1.81 -6.52 13.37
N ALA A 96 -1.52 -5.40 14.01
CA ALA A 96 -2.09 -5.03 15.30
C ALA A 96 -2.84 -3.72 15.15
N SER A 97 -4.05 -3.62 15.69
CA SER A 97 -4.78 -2.36 15.70
C SER A 97 -5.50 -2.14 17.03
N GLY A 98 -5.95 -0.90 17.26
CA GLY A 98 -6.76 -0.54 18.42
C GLY A 98 -7.13 0.95 18.40
N LYS A 99 -8.08 1.39 19.23
CA LYS A 99 -8.50 2.80 19.27
C LYS A 99 -7.89 3.56 20.46
N ALA A 100 -7.04 4.56 20.24
CA ALA A 100 -6.71 5.50 21.31
C ALA A 100 -7.92 6.39 21.63
N THR A 101 -8.39 6.37 22.88
CA THR A 101 -9.47 7.23 23.38
C THR A 101 -8.87 8.34 24.22
N VAL A 102 -9.18 9.59 23.90
CA VAL A 102 -8.89 10.75 24.74
C VAL A 102 -10.16 11.18 25.46
N HIS A 103 -10.08 11.28 26.79
CA HIS A 103 -11.11 11.88 27.62
C HIS A 103 -10.80 13.36 27.88
N TYR A 104 -11.83 14.18 27.93
CA TYR A 104 -11.70 15.61 28.23
C TYR A 104 -12.40 15.99 29.53
N ALA A 105 -12.02 17.15 30.07
CA ALA A 105 -12.58 17.68 31.32
C ALA A 105 -14.10 17.92 31.29
N ASP A 106 -14.71 18.05 30.11
CA ASP A 106 -16.17 18.23 29.93
C ASP A 106 -16.94 16.89 29.84
N GLY A 107 -16.26 15.76 30.08
CA GLY A 107 -16.84 14.42 29.99
C GLY A 107 -16.94 13.86 28.57
N SER A 108 -16.62 14.65 27.54
CA SER A 108 -16.58 14.16 26.16
C SER A 108 -15.36 13.28 25.90
N THR A 109 -15.41 12.52 24.80
CA THR A 109 -14.28 11.72 24.33
C THR A 109 -14.03 11.93 22.84
N THR A 110 -12.79 11.67 22.41
CA THR A 110 -12.46 11.47 20.99
C THR A 110 -11.73 10.15 20.87
N THR A 111 -12.03 9.39 19.83
CA THR A 111 -11.32 8.15 19.52
C THR A 111 -10.60 8.28 18.19
N ALA A 112 -9.50 7.55 18.05
CA ALA A 112 -8.80 7.41 16.81
C ALA A 112 -8.16 6.03 16.78
N GLY A 113 -8.08 5.39 15.61
CA GLY A 113 -7.38 4.12 15.49
C GLY A 113 -5.91 4.20 15.89
N LEU A 114 -5.23 3.08 15.79
CA LEU A 114 -3.81 2.84 15.84
C LEU A 114 -3.67 1.56 15.04
N THR A 115 -2.76 1.52 14.07
CA THR A 115 -2.53 0.32 13.25
C THR A 115 -1.04 0.15 13.07
N GLU A 116 -0.60 -1.08 13.27
CA GLU A 116 0.75 -1.57 13.01
C GLU A 116 0.65 -2.73 12.03
N PRO A 117 0.98 -2.54 10.75
CA PRO A 117 1.07 -3.62 9.78
C PRO A 117 2.14 -4.66 10.18
N THR A 118 1.99 -5.91 9.69
CA THR A 118 2.94 -7.01 9.93
C THR A 118 4.40 -6.63 9.64
N GLY A 119 5.35 -7.35 10.24
CA GLY A 119 6.79 -7.11 10.06
C GLY A 119 7.33 -7.20 8.63
N TYR A 120 6.52 -7.71 7.68
CA TYR A 120 6.79 -7.69 6.23
C TYR A 120 6.53 -6.31 5.58
N ALA A 121 5.97 -5.37 6.35
CA ALA A 121 5.81 -3.97 6.01
C ALA A 121 6.97 -3.14 6.58
N SER A 122 8.16 -3.32 6.03
CA SER A 122 9.37 -2.53 6.32
C SER A 122 9.28 -1.10 5.75
N GLY A 123 8.21 -0.37 6.08
CA GLY A 123 8.03 1.06 5.77
C GLY A 123 8.17 1.99 6.98
N GLY A 124 8.39 1.44 8.19
CA GLY A 124 8.50 2.22 9.42
C GLY A 124 9.72 3.14 9.47
N SER A 125 9.59 4.32 10.08
CA SER A 125 10.72 5.27 10.30
C SER A 125 11.81 4.75 11.25
N LEU A 126 11.56 3.61 11.90
CA LEU A 126 12.52 2.82 12.66
C LEU A 126 12.41 1.39 12.13
N SER A 127 13.55 0.78 11.84
CA SER A 127 13.64 -0.63 11.46
C SER A 127 14.78 -1.26 12.24
N THR A 128 14.53 -2.44 12.78
CA THR A 128 15.54 -3.30 13.38
C THR A 128 15.88 -4.39 12.37
N PRO A 129 17.17 -4.69 12.14
CA PRO A 129 17.55 -5.73 11.18
C PRO A 129 17.14 -7.15 11.64
N TYR A 130 16.77 -7.32 12.90
CA TYR A 130 16.29 -8.58 13.49
C TYR A 130 15.62 -8.31 14.85
N ARG A 131 14.83 -9.27 15.33
CA ARG A 131 14.42 -9.40 16.74
C ARG A 131 14.91 -10.72 17.32
N TYR A 132 15.01 -10.80 18.63
CA TYR A 132 15.23 -12.04 19.36
C TYR A 132 13.89 -12.75 19.57
N GLY A 133 13.85 -14.04 19.23
CA GLY A 133 12.74 -14.93 19.56
C GLY A 133 12.83 -15.48 20.98
N PRO A 134 11.84 -16.29 21.39
CA PRO A 134 11.74 -16.83 22.77
C PRO A 134 12.92 -17.72 23.16
N SER A 135 13.57 -18.31 22.16
CA SER A 135 14.80 -19.11 22.27
C SER A 135 16.09 -18.28 22.29
N GLY A 136 16.00 -16.95 22.16
CA GLY A 136 17.14 -16.05 21.99
C GLY A 136 17.71 -16.02 20.56
N ALA A 137 17.16 -16.82 19.63
CA ALA A 137 17.57 -16.80 18.23
C ALA A 137 17.18 -15.49 17.54
N LYS A 138 18.04 -14.97 16.66
CA LYS A 138 17.70 -13.82 15.80
C LYS A 138 16.73 -14.28 14.72
N THR A 139 15.64 -13.55 14.55
CA THR A 139 14.68 -13.74 13.45
C THR A 139 14.78 -12.56 12.50
N THR A 140 14.94 -12.84 11.20
CA THR A 140 15.14 -11.86 10.11
C THR A 140 13.84 -11.19 9.65
N THR A 141 12.71 -11.51 10.27
CA THR A 141 11.36 -11.09 9.87
C THR A 141 10.76 -9.98 10.73
N ALA A 142 11.60 -9.19 11.42
CA ALA A 142 11.11 -8.28 12.44
C ALA A 142 11.47 -6.82 12.22
N SER A 143 10.57 -6.15 11.50
CA SER A 143 10.43 -4.71 11.61
C SER A 143 9.69 -4.39 12.90
N ALA A 144 10.38 -3.84 13.91
CA ALA A 144 9.72 -2.94 14.85
C ALA A 144 9.40 -1.67 14.06
N SER A 145 8.32 -1.73 13.30
CA SER A 145 7.85 -0.61 12.52
C SER A 145 7.28 0.44 13.46
N ALA A 146 7.37 1.69 13.04
CA ALA A 146 7.07 2.81 13.87
C ALA A 146 6.15 3.73 13.11
N HIS A 147 4.87 3.59 13.40
CA HIS A 147 3.83 4.27 12.65
C HIS A 147 3.48 5.62 13.28
N ARG A 148 3.48 6.64 12.41
CA ARG A 148 3.11 8.00 12.72
C ARG A 148 1.62 8.21 12.51
N ARG A 149 1.08 9.02 13.43
CA ARG A 149 0.00 10.01 13.27
C ARG A 149 -1.43 9.49 13.40
N TYR A 150 -2.09 10.00 14.45
CA TYR A 150 -3.49 10.39 14.36
C TYR A 150 -3.58 11.91 14.50
N GLY A 151 -4.09 12.53 13.44
CA GLY A 151 -4.49 13.93 13.46
C GLY A 151 -5.69 14.11 14.39
N SER A 152 -5.62 15.14 15.25
CA SER A 152 -6.75 15.72 16.00
C SER A 152 -7.56 14.82 16.93
N ILE A 153 -6.95 13.92 17.71
CA ILE A 153 -7.62 13.40 18.94
C ILE A 153 -7.66 14.44 20.05
N LEU A 154 -7.02 15.59 19.85
CA LEU A 154 -6.90 16.63 20.86
C LEU A 154 -7.62 17.85 20.34
N SER A 155 -8.74 18.15 21.00
CA SER A 155 -9.40 19.42 20.82
C SER A 155 -8.41 20.52 21.14
N ALA A 156 -8.31 21.47 20.22
CA ALA A 156 -7.50 22.63 20.42
C ALA A 156 -7.93 23.43 21.65
N THR A 157 -9.05 23.13 22.35
CA THR A 157 -9.57 23.88 23.50
C THR A 157 -9.62 23.10 24.83
N ARG A 158 -9.21 21.82 24.89
CA ARG A 158 -9.50 20.94 26.04
C ARG A 158 -8.29 20.18 26.59
N SER A 159 -8.27 19.90 27.90
CA SER A 159 -7.23 19.13 28.59
C SER A 159 -7.49 17.61 28.49
N PRO A 160 -6.52 16.80 28.04
CA PRO A 160 -6.75 15.37 27.75
C PRO A 160 -6.27 14.37 28.81
N SER A 161 -6.92 13.20 28.90
CA SER A 161 -6.46 11.96 29.57
C SER A 161 -6.66 10.73 28.65
N PRO A 162 -5.60 10.09 28.12
CA PRO A 162 -5.68 8.90 27.26
C PRO A 162 -6.04 7.61 27.98
N CYS A 163 -6.90 6.82 27.35
CA CYS A 163 -7.20 5.42 27.60
C CYS A 163 -7.11 4.65 26.27
N ARG A 164 -6.89 3.32 26.30
CA ARG A 164 -6.75 2.46 25.11
C ARG A 164 -7.72 1.28 25.20
N PRO A 165 -8.00 0.52 24.12
CA PRO A 165 -8.73 -0.73 24.24
C PRO A 165 -7.86 -1.81 24.89
N PRO A 166 -8.49 -2.91 25.33
CA PRO A 166 -7.79 -4.15 25.63
C PRO A 166 -7.42 -4.90 24.34
N THR A 167 -6.13 -5.10 24.09
CA THR A 167 -5.63 -6.21 23.26
C THR A 167 -5.53 -7.39 24.19
N HIS A 168 -6.41 -8.39 24.17
CA HIS A 168 -6.30 -9.51 25.13
C HIS A 168 -5.01 -10.30 24.86
N PRO A 169 -3.91 -10.09 25.59
CA PRO A 169 -2.63 -10.69 25.22
C PRO A 169 -2.69 -12.15 25.62
N ARG A 170 -2.55 -13.03 24.65
CA ARG A 170 -2.41 -14.48 24.84
C ARG A 170 -1.14 -14.91 24.12
N PRO A 171 -0.46 -15.98 24.58
CA PRO A 171 0.62 -16.59 23.80
C PRO A 171 0.15 -16.79 22.35
N ASN A 172 0.94 -16.32 21.38
CA ASN A 172 0.65 -16.40 19.94
C ASN A 172 -0.51 -15.55 19.42
N GLN A 173 -0.99 -14.55 20.17
CA GLN A 173 -1.95 -13.56 19.69
C GLN A 173 -1.29 -12.18 19.58
N THR A 174 -1.48 -11.50 18.44
CA THR A 174 -0.89 -10.17 18.20
C THR A 174 -1.39 -9.14 19.22
N SER A 175 -0.47 -8.45 19.88
CA SER A 175 -0.75 -7.30 20.75
C SER A 175 -0.09 -6.03 20.20
N LEU A 176 -0.76 -4.88 20.40
CA LEU A 176 -0.23 -3.56 20.03
C LEU A 176 0.52 -2.96 21.21
N HIS A 177 1.77 -2.59 21.03
CA HIS A 177 2.62 -1.96 22.03
C HIS A 177 2.83 -0.50 21.68
N VAL A 178 2.91 0.39 22.67
CA VAL A 178 3.44 1.75 22.46
C VAL A 178 4.63 2.03 23.35
N PHE A 179 5.66 2.56 22.72
CA PHE A 179 6.95 2.85 23.32
C PHE A 179 7.15 4.34 23.59
N ALA A 180 6.44 5.22 22.87
CA ALA A 180 6.55 6.66 23.09
C ALA A 180 5.30 7.41 22.66
N LEU A 181 5.10 8.58 23.27
CA LEU A 181 4.03 9.52 22.96
C LEU A 181 4.60 10.94 22.93
N SER A 182 4.37 11.66 21.84
CA SER A 182 4.68 13.09 21.70
C SER A 182 3.41 13.90 21.43
N LEU A 183 3.34 15.13 21.93
CA LEU A 183 2.20 16.02 21.72
C LEU A 183 2.60 17.22 20.88
N GLN A 184 1.73 17.68 19.98
CA GLN A 184 1.92 18.94 19.25
C GLN A 184 1.06 20.02 19.88
N PRO A 185 1.66 21.05 20.52
CA PRO A 185 0.91 22.18 21.03
C PRO A 185 0.23 22.99 19.92
N VAL A 186 -0.89 23.61 20.26
CA VAL A 186 -1.61 24.55 19.40
C VAL A 186 -0.90 25.90 19.40
N ALA A 187 -0.67 26.48 18.23
CA ALA A 187 -0.23 27.86 18.09
C ALA A 187 -1.44 28.78 17.78
N PRO A 188 -1.51 30.01 18.33
CA PRO A 188 -2.57 30.94 18.00
C PRO A 188 -2.45 31.45 16.56
N GLY A 189 -3.58 31.64 15.89
CA GLY A 189 -3.65 32.19 14.54
C GLY A 189 -3.17 31.21 13.47
N ARG A 190 -2.59 31.74 12.38
CA ARG A 190 -2.03 30.91 11.28
C ARG A 190 -0.61 30.52 11.62
N ALA A 191 -0.36 29.22 11.72
CA ALA A 191 0.96 28.71 12.02
C ALA A 191 1.20 27.39 11.27
N LEU A 192 2.26 27.36 10.46
CA LEU A 192 2.61 26.22 9.64
C LEU A 192 3.89 25.56 10.18
N ILE A 193 3.95 24.23 10.05
CA ILE A 193 5.15 23.44 10.33
C ILE A 193 5.48 22.65 9.07
N LEU A 194 6.76 22.64 8.70
CA LEU A 194 7.29 21.81 7.62
C LEU A 194 7.93 20.55 8.23
N ARG A 195 7.60 19.40 7.65
CA ARG A 195 8.10 18.08 8.04
C ARG A 195 8.42 17.27 6.79
N ASP A 196 9.21 16.22 6.95
CA ASP A 196 9.42 15.21 5.91
C ASP A 196 9.93 15.72 4.57
N ALA A 197 10.71 16.80 4.60
CA ALA A 197 11.33 17.28 3.38
C ALA A 197 12.48 16.36 2.93
N HIS A 198 12.31 15.67 1.79
CA HIS A 198 13.33 14.77 1.23
C HIS A 198 13.21 14.68 -0.30
N SER A 199 14.33 14.38 -0.97
CA SER A 199 14.33 14.10 -2.41
C SER A 199 13.62 12.79 -2.69
N THR A 200 12.89 12.74 -3.80
CA THR A 200 12.26 11.53 -4.34
C THR A 200 13.00 11.07 -5.60
N ASN A 201 12.80 9.81 -5.98
CA ASN A 201 13.21 9.26 -7.28
C ASN A 201 12.19 9.54 -8.38
N SER A 202 10.92 9.82 -8.03
CA SER A 202 9.82 9.99 -8.99
C SER A 202 9.87 11.33 -9.71
N LEU A 203 9.37 11.32 -10.94
CA LEU A 203 9.29 12.51 -11.79
C LEU A 203 7.93 13.22 -11.65
N LEU A 204 7.91 14.54 -11.80
CA LEU A 204 6.67 15.29 -11.98
C LEU A 204 6.18 15.12 -13.41
N THR A 205 4.95 14.63 -13.58
CA THR A 205 4.32 14.39 -14.89
C THR A 205 4.27 15.66 -15.75
N SER A 206 4.09 16.83 -15.12
CA SER A 206 4.01 18.15 -15.77
C SER A 206 5.32 18.62 -16.38
N THR A 207 6.46 18.37 -15.73
CA THR A 207 7.74 19.01 -16.06
C THR A 207 8.90 18.04 -16.31
N GLY A 208 8.70 16.74 -16.05
CA GLY A 208 9.74 15.72 -16.02
C GLY A 208 10.82 15.99 -14.96
N ALA A 209 10.56 16.90 -14.02
CA ALA A 209 11.52 17.28 -12.99
C ALA A 209 11.50 16.28 -11.83
N GLN A 210 12.65 16.04 -11.22
CA GLN A 210 12.71 15.31 -9.94
C GLN A 210 11.88 16.07 -8.90
N SER A 211 11.09 15.36 -8.09
CA SER A 211 10.41 15.99 -6.95
C SER A 211 11.22 15.94 -5.65
N VAL A 212 11.09 17.00 -4.86
CA VAL A 212 11.30 16.99 -3.41
C VAL A 212 9.92 16.94 -2.78
N GLU A 213 9.69 15.95 -1.92
CA GLU A 213 8.47 15.89 -1.14
C GLU A 213 8.62 16.65 0.17
N ALA A 214 7.54 17.24 0.66
CA ALA A 214 7.43 17.75 2.01
C ALA A 214 6.00 17.61 2.55
N THR A 215 5.85 17.54 3.87
CA THR A 215 4.56 17.60 4.56
C THR A 215 4.42 18.95 5.28
N VAL A 216 3.38 19.70 4.91
CA VAL A 216 3.00 20.94 5.59
C VAL A 216 1.85 20.66 6.54
N VAL A 217 2.00 21.05 7.81
CA VAL A 217 1.00 20.87 8.86
C VAL A 217 0.48 22.23 9.31
N ASN A 218 -0.84 22.39 9.40
CA ASN A 218 -1.43 23.55 10.06
C ASN A 218 -1.49 23.30 11.57
N ALA A 219 -0.53 23.86 12.30
CA ALA A 219 -0.46 23.81 13.76
C ALA A 219 -1.15 25.01 14.43
N GLY A 220 -1.74 25.90 13.63
CA GLY A 220 -2.46 27.08 14.07
C GLY A 220 -3.91 26.82 14.47
N THR A 221 -4.56 27.82 15.07
CA THR A 221 -6.02 27.84 15.28
C THR A 221 -6.79 28.42 14.09
N ALA A 222 -6.11 29.05 13.14
CA ALA A 222 -6.73 29.61 11.95
C ALA A 222 -6.44 28.73 10.72
N ALA A 223 -7.43 28.63 9.84
CA ALA A 223 -7.27 27.92 8.58
C ALA A 223 -6.33 28.66 7.62
N VAL A 224 -5.68 27.87 6.75
CA VAL A 224 -5.03 28.36 5.55
C VAL A 224 -6.04 28.31 4.41
N LEU A 225 -6.21 29.42 3.70
CA LEU A 225 -7.10 29.57 2.55
C LEU A 225 -6.32 30.08 1.33
N ALA A 226 -6.93 30.12 0.15
CA ALA A 226 -6.23 30.44 -1.09
C ALA A 226 -5.61 31.85 -1.05
N GLY A 227 -6.31 32.83 -0.46
CA GLY A 227 -5.80 34.18 -0.25
C GLY A 227 -4.65 34.30 0.77
N ASP A 228 -4.25 33.21 1.42
CA ASP A 228 -3.00 33.18 2.19
C ASP A 228 -1.76 32.93 1.30
N GLU A 229 -1.98 32.59 0.03
CA GLU A 229 -0.93 32.42 -0.99
C GLU A 229 0.20 31.50 -0.53
N VAL A 230 -0.17 30.37 0.10
CA VAL A 230 0.83 29.45 0.66
C VAL A 230 1.50 28.67 -0.44
N SER A 231 2.82 28.77 -0.49
CA SER A 231 3.66 28.11 -1.49
C SER A 231 4.90 27.47 -0.85
N VAL A 232 5.37 26.36 -1.42
CA VAL A 232 6.52 25.60 -0.92
C VAL A 232 7.58 25.51 -2.00
N HIS A 233 8.80 25.92 -1.64
CA HIS A 233 9.95 26.02 -2.54
C HIS A 233 11.19 25.37 -1.92
N VAL A 234 12.14 24.98 -2.76
CA VAL A 234 13.44 24.42 -2.37
C VAL A 234 14.57 25.33 -2.82
N THR A 235 15.46 25.67 -1.89
CA THR A 235 16.73 26.35 -2.16
C THR A 235 17.87 25.41 -1.84
N VAL A 236 18.63 25.01 -2.86
CA VAL A 236 19.78 24.10 -2.70
C VAL A 236 20.87 24.43 -3.72
N PRO A 237 22.16 24.44 -3.34
CA PRO A 237 23.25 24.53 -4.30
C PRO A 237 23.16 23.38 -5.32
N GLY A 238 23.45 23.63 -6.60
CA GLY A 238 23.38 22.60 -7.64
C GLY A 238 21.99 22.27 -8.21
N ALA A 239 20.88 22.76 -7.65
CA ALA A 239 19.56 22.67 -8.30
C ALA A 239 18.67 23.90 -8.09
N ARG A 240 17.66 24.08 -8.95
CA ARG A 240 16.66 25.15 -8.82
C ARG A 240 15.26 24.56 -8.72
N THR A 241 14.39 25.21 -7.94
CA THR A 241 12.95 24.94 -8.01
C THR A 241 12.45 25.36 -9.39
N VAL A 242 11.78 24.45 -10.10
CA VAL A 242 11.12 24.70 -11.38
C VAL A 242 9.60 24.66 -11.26
N GLU A 243 9.09 24.00 -10.23
CA GLU A 243 7.65 23.87 -9.98
C GLU A 243 7.37 23.90 -8.46
N PRO A 244 6.98 25.06 -7.91
CA PRO A 244 6.65 25.15 -6.50
C PRO A 244 5.29 24.53 -6.18
N ALA A 245 5.13 24.06 -4.95
CA ALA A 245 3.87 23.45 -4.53
C ALA A 245 2.96 24.47 -3.83
N ALA A 246 1.72 24.60 -4.29
CA ALA A 246 0.73 25.49 -3.66
C ALA A 246 -0.17 24.74 -2.67
N ILE A 247 -0.54 25.42 -1.59
CA ILE A 247 -1.55 24.95 -0.62
C ILE A 247 -2.66 26.00 -0.59
N ARG A 248 -3.84 25.62 -1.11
CA ARG A 248 -5.00 26.51 -1.19
C ARG A 248 -5.94 26.37 0.00
N ARG A 249 -5.90 25.22 0.68
CA ARG A 249 -6.76 24.96 1.84
C ARG A 249 -6.11 23.97 2.77
N LEU A 250 -6.05 24.33 4.05
CA LEU A 250 -5.56 23.44 5.11
C LEU A 250 -6.14 23.87 6.46
N ASP A 251 -7.02 23.04 7.02
CA ASP A 251 -7.70 23.36 8.27
C ASP A 251 -6.81 23.10 9.48
N PRO A 252 -7.09 23.72 10.65
CA PRO A 252 -6.38 23.42 11.88
C PRO A 252 -6.27 21.91 12.14
N GLY A 253 -5.03 21.45 12.34
CA GLY A 253 -4.67 20.06 12.60
C GLY A 253 -4.52 19.19 11.35
N GLU A 254 -4.86 19.67 10.17
CA GLU A 254 -4.65 18.94 8.92
C GLU A 254 -3.18 19.00 8.46
N GLN A 255 -2.83 18.08 7.56
CA GLN A 255 -1.57 18.14 6.82
C GLN A 255 -1.80 17.94 5.32
N ALA A 256 -0.91 18.53 4.53
CA ALA A 256 -0.80 18.30 3.10
C ALA A 256 0.60 17.77 2.77
N ARG A 257 0.66 16.63 2.08
CA ARG A 257 1.87 16.11 1.44
C ARG A 257 1.97 16.77 0.07
N VAL A 258 3.06 17.48 -0.17
CA VAL A 258 3.26 18.32 -1.36
C VAL A 258 4.55 17.94 -2.08
N ARG A 259 4.57 18.15 -3.41
CA ARG A 259 5.72 17.85 -4.27
C ARG A 259 6.24 19.15 -4.88
N ILE A 260 7.53 19.40 -4.71
CA ILE A 260 8.23 20.55 -5.26
C ILE A 260 9.15 20.05 -6.36
N GLY A 261 8.97 20.52 -7.59
CA GLY A 261 9.83 20.17 -8.73
C GLY A 261 11.15 20.88 -8.66
N ILE A 262 12.25 20.12 -8.72
CA ILE A 262 13.61 20.63 -8.81
C ILE A 262 14.29 20.12 -10.08
N ARG A 263 15.15 20.96 -10.66
CA ARG A 263 16.01 20.58 -11.78
C ARG A 263 17.46 20.90 -11.45
N ASN A 264 18.33 19.91 -11.66
CA ASN A 264 19.77 20.07 -11.49
C ASN A 264 20.27 21.20 -12.40
N ARG A 265 21.24 21.98 -11.90
CA ARG A 265 22.02 22.93 -12.68
C ARG A 265 23.06 22.15 -13.48
N THR A 266 23.47 22.71 -14.62
CA THR A 266 24.56 22.17 -15.43
C THR A 266 25.79 21.89 -14.57
N GLY A 267 26.42 20.72 -14.74
CA GLY A 267 27.57 20.29 -13.96
C GLY A 267 27.24 19.59 -12.62
N THR A 268 25.97 19.51 -12.22
CA THR A 268 25.58 18.75 -11.02
C THR A 268 25.30 17.29 -11.39
N ALA A 269 26.21 16.39 -10.99
CA ALA A 269 26.08 14.96 -11.24
C ALA A 269 24.84 14.36 -10.53
N PRO A 270 24.12 13.41 -11.14
CA PRO A 270 23.05 12.68 -10.47
C PRO A 270 23.52 12.01 -9.18
N GLY A 271 22.71 12.09 -8.12
CA GLY A 271 23.08 11.57 -6.79
C GLY A 271 23.90 12.53 -5.94
N THR A 272 24.22 13.74 -6.44
CA THR A 272 24.94 14.76 -5.66
C THR A 272 24.16 15.08 -4.40
N SER A 273 24.76 14.85 -3.24
CA SER A 273 24.15 15.12 -1.93
C SER A 273 24.53 16.51 -1.44
N GLN A 274 23.53 17.36 -1.21
CA GLN A 274 23.72 18.75 -0.79
C GLN A 274 22.77 19.16 0.33
N ASP A 275 23.25 20.01 1.24
CA ASP A 275 22.39 20.63 2.23
C ASP A 275 21.53 21.72 1.57
N GLY A 276 20.21 21.53 1.65
CA GLY A 276 19.21 22.44 1.13
C GLY A 276 18.25 22.94 2.21
N VAL A 277 17.44 23.93 1.85
CA VAL A 277 16.38 24.47 2.69
C VAL A 277 15.07 24.40 1.92
N VAL A 278 14.10 23.70 2.49
CA VAL A 278 12.70 23.72 2.04
C VAL A 278 11.98 24.81 2.82
N THR A 279 11.30 25.70 2.11
CA THR A 279 10.68 26.91 2.66
C THR A 279 9.21 26.94 2.29
N VAL A 280 8.36 27.12 3.30
CA VAL A 280 6.95 27.49 3.12
C VAL A 280 6.85 29.00 3.25
N THR A 281 6.30 29.66 2.24
CA THR A 281 5.94 31.07 2.26
C THR A 281 4.42 31.21 2.32
N GLY A 282 3.93 32.36 2.80
CA GLY A 282 2.52 32.73 2.72
C GLY A 282 2.34 34.22 2.99
N ARG A 283 1.50 34.88 2.19
CA ARG A 283 1.36 36.35 2.13
C ARG A 283 2.72 37.06 2.04
N GLY A 284 3.60 36.57 1.17
CA GLY A 284 4.94 37.13 0.94
C GLY A 284 5.97 36.91 2.05
N ALA A 285 5.63 36.26 3.17
CA ALA A 285 6.54 36.03 4.29
C ALA A 285 6.86 34.54 4.50
N THR A 286 8.05 34.25 5.01
CA THR A 286 8.43 32.89 5.41
C THR A 286 7.59 32.41 6.59
N ALA A 287 6.84 31.34 6.38
CA ALA A 287 5.98 30.70 7.39
C ALA A 287 6.72 29.61 8.17
N ALA A 288 7.47 28.76 7.46
CA ALA A 288 8.23 27.65 8.01
C ALA A 288 9.42 27.31 7.12
N THR A 289 10.49 26.79 7.72
CA THR A 289 11.67 26.31 6.98
C THR A 289 12.13 24.99 7.58
N GLN A 290 12.68 24.13 6.73
CA GLN A 290 13.34 22.91 7.16
C GLN A 290 14.64 22.73 6.38
N ARG A 291 15.76 22.61 7.09
CA ARG A 291 17.01 22.15 6.48
C ARG A 291 16.90 20.64 6.22
N SER A 292 17.33 20.20 5.05
CA SER A 292 17.39 18.78 4.71
C SER A 292 18.59 18.51 3.82
N ARG A 293 19.16 17.32 3.97
CA ARG A 293 20.19 16.82 3.05
C ARG A 293 19.47 16.19 1.86
N LEU A 294 19.54 16.86 0.71
CA LEU A 294 18.83 16.50 -0.51
C LEU A 294 19.77 15.79 -1.48
N SER A 295 19.24 14.78 -2.18
CA SER A 295 19.91 14.17 -3.33
C SER A 295 19.43 14.85 -4.62
N LEU A 296 20.36 15.31 -5.45
CA LEU A 296 20.08 16.02 -6.69
C LEU A 296 20.24 15.07 -7.87
N GLY A 297 19.14 14.79 -8.58
CA GLY A 297 19.05 13.66 -9.49
C GLY A 297 19.06 12.31 -8.78
N VAL A 298 18.93 11.24 -9.56
CA VAL A 298 18.89 9.85 -9.10
C VAL A 298 20.16 9.14 -9.56
N ALA A 299 21.00 8.72 -8.60
CA ALA A 299 22.20 7.92 -8.89
C ALA A 299 21.81 6.55 -9.47
N ASP A 300 22.76 5.87 -10.11
CA ASP A 300 22.59 4.45 -10.43
C ASP A 300 22.46 3.63 -9.15
N TYR A 301 21.46 2.76 -9.14
CA TYR A 301 21.23 1.80 -8.07
C TYR A 301 22.33 0.74 -8.11
N GLN A 302 23.01 0.56 -6.97
CA GLN A 302 23.96 -0.53 -6.77
C GLN A 302 23.21 -1.76 -6.26
N PRO A 303 23.70 -2.99 -6.52
CA PRO A 303 23.09 -4.22 -6.03
C PRO A 303 23.36 -4.39 -4.53
N THR A 304 22.77 -3.51 -3.72
CA THR A 304 22.76 -3.58 -2.25
C THR A 304 21.42 -3.07 -1.72
N GLU A 305 20.89 -3.66 -0.65
CA GLU A 305 19.64 -3.19 -0.05
C GLU A 305 19.68 -1.71 0.36
N THR A 306 20.85 -1.22 0.79
CA THR A 306 21.03 0.20 1.15
C THR A 306 20.81 1.11 -0.05
N SER A 307 21.34 0.76 -1.22
CA SER A 307 21.11 1.55 -2.44
C SER A 307 19.66 1.47 -2.89
N LEU A 308 19.05 0.28 -2.86
CA LEU A 308 17.66 0.09 -3.28
C LEU A 308 16.67 0.82 -2.37
N SER A 309 16.96 0.91 -1.06
CA SER A 309 16.10 1.59 -0.07
C SER A 309 15.81 3.08 -0.31
N GLY A 310 16.51 3.70 -1.27
CA GLY A 310 16.21 5.05 -1.75
C GLY A 310 15.11 5.12 -2.82
N HIS A 311 14.69 3.99 -3.39
CA HIS A 311 13.58 3.89 -4.32
C HIS A 311 12.24 3.85 -3.56
N GLN A 312 11.18 4.37 -4.16
CA GLN A 312 9.82 4.39 -3.61
C GLN A 312 8.78 4.24 -4.71
N ALA A 313 7.56 3.86 -4.33
CA ALA A 313 6.43 3.77 -5.24
C ALA A 313 6.20 5.10 -5.99
N PRO A 314 6.01 5.07 -7.32
CA PRO A 314 5.84 6.27 -8.12
C PRO A 314 4.43 6.85 -7.98
N TYR A 315 4.28 8.13 -8.28
CA TYR A 315 3.00 8.82 -8.03
C TYR A 315 1.88 8.42 -8.99
N TRP A 316 2.20 7.86 -10.16
CA TRP A 316 1.18 7.23 -10.98
C TRP A 316 0.51 6.09 -10.20
N PHE A 317 1.29 5.26 -9.50
CA PHE A 317 0.78 4.16 -8.68
C PHE A 317 -0.01 4.68 -7.48
N HIS A 318 0.44 5.78 -6.85
CA HIS A 318 -0.36 6.45 -5.80
C HIS A 318 -1.73 6.93 -6.30
N SER A 319 -1.82 7.36 -7.55
CA SER A 319 -3.02 7.99 -8.13
C SER A 319 -3.95 6.98 -8.81
N ALA A 320 -3.41 5.84 -9.23
CA ALA A 320 -4.07 4.79 -9.99
C ALA A 320 -5.23 4.11 -9.26
N LYS A 321 -5.05 3.79 -7.96
CA LYS A 321 -6.05 3.18 -7.05
C LYS A 321 -6.59 1.80 -7.41
N PHE A 322 -6.84 1.50 -8.66
CA PHE A 322 -7.53 0.29 -9.11
C PHE A 322 -6.78 -0.35 -10.28
N GLY A 323 -6.50 -1.64 -10.19
CA GLY A 323 -5.86 -2.44 -11.23
C GLY A 323 -6.49 -3.81 -11.38
N ILE A 324 -6.18 -4.47 -12.50
CA ILE A 324 -6.62 -5.85 -12.80
C ILE A 324 -5.45 -6.82 -12.66
N PHE A 325 -5.60 -7.83 -11.82
CA PHE A 325 -4.69 -8.96 -11.76
C PHE A 325 -5.23 -10.08 -12.67
N ILE A 326 -4.34 -10.88 -13.25
CA ILE A 326 -4.72 -11.94 -14.17
C ILE A 326 -3.91 -13.19 -13.85
N HIS A 327 -4.54 -14.18 -13.23
CA HIS A 327 -3.98 -15.53 -13.06
C HIS A 327 -4.42 -16.43 -14.20
N TRP A 328 -3.51 -16.62 -15.15
CA TRP A 328 -3.73 -17.43 -16.33
C TRP A 328 -2.48 -18.27 -16.64
N GLY A 329 -2.68 -19.56 -16.86
CA GLY A 329 -1.58 -20.51 -17.07
C GLY A 329 -2.10 -21.91 -17.37
N VAL A 330 -1.24 -22.91 -17.23
CA VAL A 330 -1.61 -24.31 -17.55
C VAL A 330 -2.68 -24.82 -16.57
N TYR A 331 -2.67 -24.35 -15.33
CA TYR A 331 -3.73 -24.62 -14.33
C TYR A 331 -5.13 -24.16 -14.77
N SER A 332 -5.24 -23.25 -15.74
CA SER A 332 -6.53 -22.84 -16.32
C SER A 332 -7.16 -23.90 -17.22
N VAL A 333 -6.45 -25.01 -17.52
CA VAL A 333 -6.98 -26.17 -18.26
C VAL A 333 -7.80 -27.08 -17.33
N PRO A 334 -7.25 -27.63 -16.22
CA PRO A 334 -8.06 -28.40 -15.29
C PRO A 334 -9.09 -27.53 -14.55
N ALA A 335 -8.76 -26.25 -14.30
CA ALA A 335 -9.66 -25.20 -13.82
C ALA A 335 -10.56 -25.63 -12.66
N TRP A 336 -10.01 -26.31 -11.64
CA TRP A 336 -10.83 -26.90 -10.59
C TRP A 336 -10.16 -26.83 -9.23
N ALA A 337 -10.95 -26.46 -8.21
CA ALA A 337 -10.64 -26.65 -6.81
C ALA A 337 -11.95 -26.78 -6.00
N PRO A 338 -11.93 -27.45 -4.84
CA PRO A 338 -13.07 -27.42 -3.94
C PRO A 338 -13.33 -25.98 -3.47
N VAL A 339 -14.50 -25.45 -3.85
CA VAL A 339 -14.89 -24.05 -3.63
C VAL A 339 -14.78 -23.68 -2.16
N GLY A 340 -14.13 -22.54 -1.87
CA GLY A 340 -13.96 -21.99 -0.52
C GLY A 340 -12.93 -22.71 0.35
N THR A 341 -12.24 -23.73 -0.17
CA THR A 341 -11.22 -24.47 0.59
C THR A 341 -9.80 -24.14 0.12
N GLN A 342 -9.59 -24.02 -1.18
CA GLN A 342 -8.26 -23.82 -1.76
C GLN A 342 -8.37 -23.23 -3.18
N TYR A 343 -7.24 -22.76 -3.72
CA TYR A 343 -7.21 -22.03 -5.00
C TYR A 343 -6.99 -22.96 -6.20
N ALA A 344 -7.60 -22.65 -7.35
CA ALA A 344 -7.52 -23.48 -8.55
C ALA A 344 -6.17 -23.39 -9.26
N GLU A 345 -5.46 -22.27 -9.15
CA GLU A 345 -4.10 -22.13 -9.68
C GLU A 345 -3.06 -22.95 -8.90
N TRP A 346 -3.44 -23.55 -7.77
CA TRP A 346 -2.64 -24.45 -6.94
C TRP A 346 -2.83 -25.95 -7.27
N TYR A 347 -3.50 -26.25 -8.39
CA TYR A 347 -3.92 -27.61 -8.77
C TYR A 347 -2.78 -28.65 -8.69
N TRP A 348 -1.60 -28.35 -9.25
CA TRP A 348 -0.50 -29.33 -9.33
C TRP A 348 0.04 -29.73 -7.95
N ASP A 349 0.11 -28.79 -7.01
CA ASP A 349 0.51 -29.08 -5.63
C ASP A 349 -0.57 -29.91 -4.92
N GLN A 350 -1.82 -29.48 -5.03
CA GLN A 350 -2.95 -30.12 -4.37
C GLN A 350 -3.23 -31.55 -4.86
N MET A 351 -2.95 -31.84 -6.14
CA MET A 351 -3.10 -33.20 -6.68
C MET A 351 -2.02 -34.17 -6.17
N GLN A 352 -1.02 -33.72 -5.39
CA GLN A 352 -0.02 -34.61 -4.79
C GLN A 352 -0.45 -35.25 -3.47
N ASP A 353 -1.48 -34.72 -2.79
CA ASP A 353 -1.93 -35.23 -1.50
C ASP A 353 -3.11 -36.19 -1.66
N PRO A 354 -2.96 -37.49 -1.32
CA PRO A 354 -4.04 -38.49 -1.41
C PRO A 354 -5.30 -38.15 -0.61
N ASN A 355 -5.20 -37.27 0.39
CA ASN A 355 -6.33 -36.81 1.20
C ASN A 355 -7.00 -35.55 0.63
N ASN A 356 -6.41 -34.92 -0.38
CA ASN A 356 -6.95 -33.70 -0.97
C ASN A 356 -8.03 -34.04 -2.03
N PRO A 357 -9.17 -33.32 -2.06
CA PRO A 357 -10.19 -33.53 -3.09
C PRO A 357 -9.67 -33.41 -4.53
N THR A 358 -8.64 -32.61 -4.79
CA THR A 358 -8.01 -32.47 -6.11
C THR A 358 -7.38 -33.77 -6.58
N TYR A 359 -6.77 -34.56 -5.69
CA TYR A 359 -6.19 -35.87 -6.03
C TYR A 359 -7.25 -36.85 -6.55
N ALA A 360 -8.40 -36.92 -5.85
CA ALA A 360 -9.52 -37.77 -6.27
C ALA A 360 -10.16 -37.26 -7.57
N HIS A 361 -10.41 -35.95 -7.66
CA HIS A 361 -10.94 -35.33 -8.87
C HIS A 361 -10.04 -35.57 -10.08
N HIS A 362 -8.72 -35.49 -9.91
CA HIS A 362 -7.76 -35.73 -10.98
C HIS A 362 -7.83 -37.18 -11.49
N ARG A 363 -7.81 -38.16 -10.58
CA ARG A 363 -7.96 -39.58 -10.89
C ARG A 363 -9.25 -39.85 -11.66
N ASP A 364 -10.35 -39.34 -11.13
CA ASP A 364 -11.70 -39.65 -11.63
C ASP A 364 -11.98 -38.97 -13.00
N THR A 365 -11.28 -37.87 -13.30
CA THR A 365 -11.49 -37.08 -14.54
C THR A 365 -10.46 -37.40 -15.62
N TYR A 366 -9.20 -37.59 -15.26
CA TYR A 366 -8.07 -37.72 -16.20
C TYR A 366 -7.38 -39.08 -16.16
N GLY A 367 -7.52 -39.83 -15.06
CA GLY A 367 -6.87 -41.13 -14.83
C GLY A 367 -5.55 -41.03 -14.04
N GLU A 368 -5.11 -42.15 -13.47
CA GLU A 368 -3.89 -42.21 -12.63
C GLU A 368 -2.59 -42.03 -13.43
N ASP A 369 -2.62 -42.33 -14.73
CA ASP A 369 -1.45 -42.19 -15.61
C ASP A 369 -1.28 -40.78 -16.19
N PHE A 370 -2.20 -39.86 -15.90
CA PHE A 370 -2.15 -38.49 -16.40
C PHE A 370 -1.26 -37.62 -15.51
N ALA A 371 -0.15 -37.12 -16.05
CA ALA A 371 0.72 -36.19 -15.34
C ALA A 371 0.23 -34.75 -15.52
N TYR A 372 0.59 -33.86 -14.60
CA TYR A 372 0.20 -32.44 -14.71
C TYR A 372 0.64 -31.80 -16.03
N ASP A 373 1.84 -32.12 -16.50
CA ASP A 373 2.39 -31.57 -17.74
C ASP A 373 1.64 -32.02 -19.00
N ASP A 374 0.80 -33.06 -18.92
CA ASP A 374 -0.09 -33.46 -20.03
C ASP A 374 -1.21 -32.43 -20.27
N PHE A 375 -1.38 -31.44 -19.37
CA PHE A 375 -2.22 -30.26 -19.62
C PHE A 375 -1.56 -29.22 -20.52
N ILE A 376 -0.23 -29.18 -20.66
CA ILE A 376 0.48 -28.15 -21.45
C ILE A 376 -0.01 -28.09 -22.89
N PRO A 377 -0.17 -29.21 -23.63
CA PRO A 377 -0.70 -29.17 -25.00
C PRO A 377 -2.16 -28.70 -25.09
N ARG A 378 -2.92 -28.75 -23.98
CA ARG A 378 -4.33 -28.34 -23.90
C ARG A 378 -4.49 -26.87 -23.53
N PHE A 379 -3.44 -26.21 -23.07
CA PHE A 379 -3.40 -24.77 -22.92
C PHE A 379 -3.15 -24.14 -24.30
N THR A 380 -4.20 -23.79 -25.04
CA THR A 380 -4.09 -23.37 -26.45
C THR A 380 -4.23 -21.87 -26.67
N ALA A 381 -4.89 -21.13 -25.76
CA ALA A 381 -5.20 -19.71 -25.93
C ALA A 381 -5.86 -19.36 -27.29
N GLU A 382 -6.63 -20.28 -27.88
CA GLU A 382 -7.16 -20.16 -29.24
C GLU A 382 -8.11 -18.97 -29.46
N LYS A 383 -8.77 -18.50 -28.40
CA LYS A 383 -9.68 -17.35 -28.39
C LYS A 383 -9.11 -16.16 -27.62
N PHE A 384 -7.83 -16.18 -27.26
CA PHE A 384 -7.17 -15.05 -26.63
C PHE A 384 -7.08 -13.89 -27.62
N ASP A 385 -7.87 -12.84 -27.34
CA ASP A 385 -7.78 -11.54 -28.00
C ASP A 385 -7.25 -10.48 -27.01
N PRO A 386 -5.97 -10.08 -27.13
CA PRO A 386 -5.36 -9.11 -26.22
C PRO A 386 -6.02 -7.72 -26.31
N ARG A 387 -6.65 -7.38 -27.44
CA ARG A 387 -7.39 -6.11 -27.58
C ARG A 387 -8.63 -6.12 -26.70
N SER A 388 -9.46 -7.16 -26.82
CA SER A 388 -10.68 -7.29 -26.02
C SER A 388 -10.39 -7.28 -24.52
N TRP A 389 -9.26 -7.88 -24.09
CA TRP A 389 -8.82 -7.83 -22.70
C TRP A 389 -8.52 -6.41 -22.23
N VAL A 390 -7.64 -5.68 -22.93
CA VAL A 390 -7.25 -4.33 -22.48
C VAL A 390 -8.39 -3.33 -22.57
N GLU A 391 -9.27 -3.46 -23.57
CA GLU A 391 -10.50 -2.64 -23.66
C GLU A 391 -11.44 -2.93 -22.49
N LEU A 392 -11.60 -4.20 -22.07
CA LEU A 392 -12.36 -4.55 -20.87
C LEU A 392 -11.75 -3.95 -19.60
N PHE A 393 -10.43 -3.98 -19.44
CA PHE A 393 -9.76 -3.40 -18.27
C PHE A 393 -9.96 -1.89 -18.21
N ARG A 394 -9.87 -1.19 -19.34
CA ARG A 394 -10.21 0.23 -19.44
C ARG A 394 -11.68 0.47 -19.12
N ASP A 395 -12.58 -0.33 -19.67
CA ASP A 395 -14.03 -0.21 -19.43
C ASP A 395 -14.38 -0.42 -17.96
N ALA A 396 -13.62 -1.25 -17.25
CA ALA A 396 -13.70 -1.45 -15.80
C ALA A 396 -13.21 -0.26 -14.98
N GLY A 397 -12.51 0.70 -15.60
CA GLY A 397 -11.87 1.82 -14.92
C GLY A 397 -10.51 1.47 -14.30
N ALA A 398 -9.90 0.34 -14.64
CA ALA A 398 -8.55 0.05 -14.18
C ALA A 398 -7.56 1.11 -14.68
N GLN A 399 -6.47 1.31 -13.96
CA GLN A 399 -5.37 2.20 -14.34
C GLN A 399 -4.08 1.42 -14.63
N TYR A 400 -4.06 0.13 -14.30
CA TYR A 400 -2.96 -0.80 -14.56
C TYR A 400 -3.47 -2.23 -14.60
N HIS A 401 -2.69 -3.12 -15.22
CA HIS A 401 -2.94 -4.56 -15.21
C HIS A 401 -1.66 -5.32 -14.85
N VAL A 402 -1.81 -6.51 -14.28
CA VAL A 402 -0.71 -7.38 -13.84
C VAL A 402 -1.00 -8.80 -14.31
N LEU A 403 -0.23 -9.32 -15.27
CA LEU A 403 -0.38 -10.69 -15.76
C LEU A 403 0.63 -11.62 -15.07
N THR A 404 0.21 -12.82 -14.68
CA THR A 404 1.14 -13.90 -14.29
C THR A 404 2.08 -14.25 -15.44
N SER A 405 3.29 -13.71 -15.43
CA SER A 405 4.30 -14.07 -16.43
C SER A 405 4.70 -15.54 -16.27
N LYS A 406 4.84 -15.98 -15.02
CA LYS A 406 5.11 -17.35 -14.58
C LYS A 406 4.54 -17.54 -13.18
N HIS A 407 3.75 -18.58 -12.96
CA HIS A 407 3.24 -18.99 -11.64
C HIS A 407 4.09 -20.12 -11.03
N HIS A 408 3.70 -20.67 -9.87
CA HIS A 408 4.46 -21.71 -9.13
C HIS A 408 4.71 -23.00 -9.94
N GLU A 409 3.89 -23.27 -10.96
CA GLU A 409 4.09 -24.40 -11.89
C GLU A 409 5.31 -24.23 -12.84
N GLY A 410 5.90 -23.04 -12.86
CA GLY A 410 7.11 -22.71 -13.63
C GLY A 410 6.92 -22.64 -15.15
N PHE A 411 5.68 -22.59 -15.65
CA PHE A 411 5.40 -22.37 -17.07
C PHE A 411 5.43 -20.88 -17.42
N ALA A 412 6.34 -20.48 -18.31
CA ALA A 412 6.50 -19.08 -18.73
C ALA A 412 5.55 -18.70 -19.88
N LEU A 413 4.87 -17.55 -19.78
CA LEU A 413 3.96 -17.04 -20.81
C LEU A 413 4.66 -16.23 -21.94
N TRP A 414 5.99 -16.27 -21.99
CA TRP A 414 6.83 -15.58 -22.98
C TRP A 414 7.92 -16.49 -23.54
N ASP A 415 8.62 -16.06 -24.60
CA ASP A 415 9.72 -16.82 -25.22
C ASP A 415 11.02 -16.75 -24.39
N THR A 416 11.02 -17.35 -23.20
CA THR A 416 12.21 -17.37 -22.35
C THR A 416 13.35 -18.17 -22.98
N LYS A 417 14.60 -17.69 -22.84
CA LYS A 417 15.78 -18.33 -23.44
C LYS A 417 16.45 -19.34 -22.52
N VAL A 418 16.02 -19.43 -21.27
CA VAL A 418 16.59 -20.38 -20.29
C VAL A 418 15.87 -21.73 -20.26
N SER A 419 14.72 -21.87 -20.93
CA SER A 419 13.89 -23.08 -20.89
C SER A 419 12.98 -23.18 -22.11
N ASP A 420 12.72 -24.39 -22.58
CA ASP A 420 11.67 -24.65 -23.58
C ASP A 420 10.28 -24.78 -22.93
N ARG A 421 10.17 -24.78 -21.59
CA ARG A 421 8.91 -24.80 -20.83
C ARG A 421 8.21 -23.44 -20.89
N ASN A 422 7.66 -23.09 -22.06
CA ASN A 422 7.01 -21.80 -22.26
C ASN A 422 5.92 -21.81 -23.35
N ALA A 423 5.07 -20.78 -23.35
CA ALA A 423 3.92 -20.64 -24.25
C ALA A 423 4.28 -20.47 -25.74
N VAL A 424 5.53 -20.14 -26.08
CA VAL A 424 5.98 -20.01 -27.48
C VAL A 424 6.46 -21.35 -28.02
N LYS A 425 7.16 -22.12 -27.20
CA LYS A 425 7.66 -23.46 -27.55
C LYS A 425 6.62 -24.55 -27.34
N MET A 426 5.62 -24.34 -26.50
CA MET A 426 4.61 -25.33 -26.09
C MET A 426 3.21 -24.72 -26.09
N GLY A 427 2.18 -25.56 -26.02
CA GLY A 427 0.78 -25.13 -25.94
C GLY A 427 0.41 -24.09 -27.01
N PRO A 428 0.18 -22.81 -26.65
CA PRO A 428 -0.36 -21.79 -27.57
C PRO A 428 0.50 -21.43 -28.78
N LYS A 429 1.82 -21.67 -28.72
CA LYS A 429 2.80 -21.19 -29.70
C LYS A 429 2.79 -19.67 -29.90
N ARG A 430 2.53 -18.93 -28.82
CA ARG A 430 2.33 -17.47 -28.80
C ARG A 430 3.08 -16.83 -27.65
N ASP A 431 3.59 -15.62 -27.87
CA ASP A 431 4.18 -14.79 -26.83
C ASP A 431 3.08 -13.93 -26.22
N LEU A 432 2.42 -14.49 -25.20
CA LEU A 432 1.19 -13.94 -24.65
C LEU A 432 1.45 -12.60 -23.94
N ILE A 433 2.62 -12.45 -23.32
CA ILE A 433 3.01 -11.18 -22.69
C ILE A 433 3.21 -10.09 -23.74
N LYS A 434 3.99 -10.39 -24.79
CA LYS A 434 4.25 -9.43 -25.87
C LYS A 434 2.95 -8.95 -26.51
N GLU A 435 2.08 -9.89 -26.86
CA GLU A 435 0.80 -9.59 -27.50
C GLU A 435 -0.10 -8.70 -26.62
N LEU A 436 -0.21 -9.01 -25.31
CA LEU A 436 -0.98 -8.19 -24.37
C LEU A 436 -0.39 -6.78 -24.20
N PHE A 437 0.93 -6.68 -24.05
CA PHE A 437 1.60 -5.39 -23.84
C PHE A 437 1.56 -4.51 -25.10
N GLU A 438 1.69 -5.10 -26.29
CA GLU A 438 1.51 -4.39 -27.57
C GLU A 438 0.08 -3.89 -27.73
N ALA A 439 -0.94 -4.71 -27.41
CA ALA A 439 -2.33 -4.27 -27.41
C ALA A 439 -2.57 -3.13 -26.41
N SER A 440 -2.04 -3.26 -25.19
CA SER A 440 -2.14 -2.21 -24.15
C SER A 440 -1.52 -0.90 -24.63
N ARG A 441 -0.32 -0.93 -25.20
CA ARG A 441 0.34 0.27 -25.75
C ARG A 441 -0.45 0.90 -26.91
N ARG A 442 -1.14 0.09 -27.72
CA ARG A 442 -1.83 0.55 -28.93
C ARG A 442 -3.24 1.07 -28.65
N TYR A 443 -4.02 0.37 -27.84
CA TYR A 443 -5.47 0.61 -27.68
C TYR A 443 -5.83 1.29 -26.36
N THR A 444 -4.97 1.19 -25.35
CA THR A 444 -5.17 1.75 -24.00
C THR A 444 -3.84 2.26 -23.41
N PRO A 445 -3.12 3.18 -24.11
CA PRO A 445 -1.79 3.63 -23.69
C PRO A 445 -1.76 4.21 -22.27
N GLU A 446 -2.91 4.67 -21.76
CA GLU A 446 -3.12 5.17 -20.40
C GLU A 446 -3.03 4.09 -19.31
N LEU A 447 -3.21 2.81 -19.64
CA LEU A 447 -3.04 1.72 -18.68
C LEU A 447 -1.56 1.43 -18.45
N HIS A 448 -1.12 1.43 -17.20
CA HIS A 448 0.21 0.94 -16.87
C HIS A 448 0.28 -0.59 -16.95
N ARG A 449 1.43 -1.11 -17.34
CA ARG A 449 1.63 -2.54 -17.63
C ARG A 449 2.50 -3.18 -16.56
N GLY A 450 1.99 -4.17 -15.85
CA GLY A 450 2.71 -4.91 -14.82
C GLY A 450 2.79 -6.40 -15.11
N LEU A 451 3.74 -7.06 -14.47
CA LEU A 451 3.90 -8.51 -14.51
C LEU A 451 4.04 -9.06 -13.11
N TYR A 452 3.38 -10.18 -12.87
CA TYR A 452 3.63 -11.03 -11.72
C TYR A 452 4.73 -12.04 -12.05
N PHE A 453 5.57 -12.36 -11.07
CA PHE A 453 6.59 -13.39 -11.19
C PHE A 453 6.67 -14.23 -9.91
N SER A 454 6.47 -15.53 -10.07
CA SER A 454 6.68 -16.46 -8.97
C SER A 454 8.16 -16.74 -8.75
N MET A 455 8.65 -16.45 -7.53
CA MET A 455 10.04 -16.69 -7.17
C MET A 455 10.37 -18.19 -7.08
N PRO A 456 9.62 -19.03 -6.35
CA PRO A 456 9.82 -20.48 -6.35
C PRO A 456 9.09 -21.19 -7.49
N GLU A 457 9.51 -22.42 -7.77
CA GLU A 457 8.78 -23.38 -8.59
C GLU A 457 8.57 -24.66 -7.78
N TRP A 458 7.35 -25.23 -7.80
CA TRP A 458 7.00 -26.36 -6.94
C TRP A 458 7.95 -27.55 -7.11
N PHE A 459 8.15 -27.96 -8.36
CA PHE A 459 8.81 -29.21 -8.69
C PHE A 459 9.96 -29.04 -9.70
N ASN A 460 10.54 -27.83 -9.83
CA ASN A 460 11.72 -27.66 -10.67
C ASN A 460 12.86 -28.58 -10.18
N PRO A 461 13.41 -29.49 -11.01
CA PRO A 461 14.38 -30.49 -10.55
C PRO A 461 15.65 -29.92 -9.91
N ASP A 462 16.08 -28.71 -10.27
CA ASP A 462 17.31 -28.13 -9.73
C ASP A 462 17.09 -27.34 -8.42
N ASN A 463 15.84 -27.01 -8.08
CA ASN A 463 15.48 -26.41 -6.79
C ASN A 463 13.97 -26.57 -6.48
N PRO A 464 13.50 -27.78 -6.15
CA PRO A 464 12.08 -28.03 -5.97
C PRO A 464 11.61 -27.44 -4.64
N TRP A 465 10.66 -26.51 -4.68
CA TRP A 465 10.10 -25.93 -3.46
C TRP A 465 9.38 -26.98 -2.59
N MET A 466 8.78 -28.00 -3.20
CA MET A 466 8.17 -29.14 -2.50
C MET A 466 9.17 -30.21 -2.04
N GLY A 467 10.47 -29.97 -2.22
CA GLY A 467 11.54 -30.84 -1.75
C GLY A 467 11.82 -32.05 -2.64
N HIS A 468 11.09 -32.23 -3.73
CA HIS A 468 11.34 -33.27 -4.73
C HIS A 468 10.97 -32.82 -6.15
N ALA A 469 11.65 -33.39 -7.15
CA ALA A 469 11.28 -33.26 -8.56
C ALA A 469 9.90 -33.92 -8.83
N PRO A 470 9.28 -33.70 -10.00
CA PRO A 470 7.92 -34.17 -10.27
C PRO A 470 7.84 -35.69 -10.23
N ARG A 471 6.74 -36.19 -9.68
CA ARG A 471 6.39 -37.61 -9.65
C ARG A 471 4.92 -37.78 -9.99
N ASN A 472 4.56 -38.97 -10.46
CA ASN A 472 3.17 -39.38 -10.53
C ASN A 472 2.64 -39.50 -9.09
N PRO A 473 1.52 -38.85 -8.72
CA PRO A 473 1.06 -38.84 -7.34
C PRO A 473 0.50 -40.20 -6.86
N TYR A 474 0.12 -41.10 -7.78
CA TYR A 474 -0.45 -42.42 -7.49
C TYR A 474 0.61 -43.52 -7.38
N THR A 475 1.60 -43.50 -8.28
CA THR A 475 2.66 -44.52 -8.33
C THR A 475 3.97 -44.09 -7.67
N LEU A 476 4.13 -42.78 -7.43
CA LEU A 476 5.36 -42.13 -6.95
C LEU A 476 6.57 -42.25 -7.91
N GLU A 477 6.36 -42.79 -9.11
CA GLU A 477 7.40 -42.87 -10.13
C GLU A 477 7.76 -41.48 -10.67
N PRO A 478 9.03 -41.21 -11.03
CA PRO A 478 9.44 -39.95 -11.62
C PRO A 478 8.69 -39.64 -12.92
N VAL A 479 8.24 -38.38 -13.08
CA VAL A 479 7.68 -37.87 -14.33
C VAL A 479 8.50 -36.67 -14.82
N PRO A 480 8.59 -36.43 -16.14
CA PRO A 480 9.43 -35.35 -16.66
C PRO A 480 8.90 -33.97 -16.24
N TYR A 481 9.81 -33.06 -15.90
CA TYR A 481 9.54 -31.63 -15.88
C TYR A 481 9.69 -31.10 -17.32
N THR A 482 8.59 -31.08 -18.07
CA THR A 482 8.59 -30.95 -19.53
C THR A 482 9.14 -29.60 -19.98
N GLY A 483 10.05 -29.62 -20.96
CA GLY A 483 10.68 -28.41 -21.54
C GLY A 483 11.86 -27.85 -20.76
N TYR A 484 12.21 -28.47 -19.65
CA TYR A 484 13.29 -28.01 -18.79
C TYR A 484 14.67 -28.49 -19.24
N SER A 485 15.71 -27.73 -18.88
CA SER A 485 17.11 -28.08 -19.08
C SER A 485 17.81 -28.23 -17.73
N ALA A 486 18.21 -29.44 -17.36
CA ALA A 486 18.80 -29.77 -16.07
C ALA A 486 20.25 -29.29 -15.87
N GLY A 487 20.70 -29.28 -14.61
CA GLY A 487 22.08 -29.00 -14.22
C GLY A 487 22.40 -27.50 -14.10
N LYS A 488 21.39 -26.67 -13.91
CA LYS A 488 21.47 -25.22 -13.77
C LYS A 488 21.38 -24.81 -12.30
N ASP A 489 22.02 -23.71 -11.93
CA ASP A 489 21.67 -23.04 -10.68
C ASP A 489 20.31 -22.34 -10.87
N PHE A 490 19.29 -22.77 -10.12
CA PHE A 490 17.93 -22.24 -10.26
C PHE A 490 17.87 -20.72 -10.11
N VAL A 491 18.68 -20.11 -9.25
CA VAL A 491 18.66 -18.67 -9.03
C VAL A 491 19.45 -17.95 -10.13
N LYS A 492 20.69 -18.37 -10.39
CA LYS A 492 21.65 -17.66 -11.25
C LYS A 492 21.46 -17.93 -12.74
N ASP A 493 21.03 -19.12 -13.11
CA ASP A 493 20.94 -19.56 -14.50
C ASP A 493 19.49 -19.66 -15.02
N TYR A 494 18.51 -19.50 -14.12
CA TYR A 494 17.08 -19.64 -14.45
C TYR A 494 16.23 -18.45 -13.97
N GLN A 495 15.98 -18.32 -12.66
CA GLN A 495 15.08 -17.34 -12.06
C GLN A 495 15.49 -15.89 -12.36
N ALA A 496 16.74 -15.50 -12.04
CA ALA A 496 17.19 -14.12 -12.24
C ALA A 496 17.31 -13.75 -13.73
N PRO A 497 17.88 -14.60 -14.62
CA PRO A 497 17.85 -14.35 -16.06
C PRO A 497 16.43 -14.18 -16.62
N GLN A 498 15.44 -14.97 -16.18
CA GLN A 498 14.05 -14.80 -16.59
C GLN A 498 13.50 -13.42 -16.22
N MET A 499 13.74 -12.96 -15.00
CA MET A 499 13.29 -11.62 -14.60
C MET A 499 13.99 -10.52 -15.43
N LEU A 500 15.27 -10.69 -15.74
CA LEU A 500 16.02 -9.75 -16.60
C LEU A 500 15.49 -9.74 -18.04
N GLU A 501 15.13 -10.90 -18.61
CA GLU A 501 14.46 -11.00 -19.92
C GLU A 501 13.15 -10.20 -19.93
N LEU A 502 12.34 -10.31 -18.86
CA LEU A 502 11.10 -9.55 -18.72
C LEU A 502 11.37 -8.04 -18.66
N ILE A 503 12.35 -7.62 -17.85
CA ILE A 503 12.73 -6.20 -17.69
C ILE A 503 13.19 -5.61 -19.03
N HIS A 504 14.13 -6.27 -19.71
CA HIS A 504 14.76 -5.74 -20.93
C HIS A 504 13.88 -5.90 -22.18
N GLY A 505 13.07 -6.97 -22.23
CA GLY A 505 12.27 -7.30 -23.41
C GLY A 505 10.88 -6.66 -23.45
N TYR A 506 10.29 -6.34 -22.29
CA TYR A 506 8.87 -5.99 -22.19
C TYR A 506 8.60 -4.65 -21.53
N ASP A 507 9.59 -4.09 -20.81
CA ASP A 507 9.49 -2.82 -20.09
C ASP A 507 8.28 -2.74 -19.12
N PRO A 508 8.13 -3.69 -18.17
CA PRO A 508 7.07 -3.60 -17.17
C PRO A 508 7.25 -2.35 -16.31
N GLU A 509 6.14 -1.70 -15.96
CA GLU A 509 6.05 -0.57 -15.03
C GLU A 509 5.84 -1.04 -13.59
N LEU A 510 5.42 -2.30 -13.40
CA LEU A 510 5.24 -2.95 -12.11
C LEU A 510 5.75 -4.40 -12.17
N ILE A 511 6.57 -4.80 -11.20
CA ILE A 511 6.91 -6.22 -10.95
C ILE A 511 6.27 -6.65 -9.63
N TRP A 512 5.38 -7.63 -9.70
CA TRP A 512 4.68 -8.22 -8.56
C TRP A 512 5.29 -9.60 -8.26
N CYS A 513 6.31 -9.65 -7.41
CA CYS A 513 6.92 -10.92 -7.02
C CYS A 513 6.01 -11.69 -6.05
N ASP A 514 6.24 -12.99 -5.87
CA ASP A 514 5.48 -13.77 -4.90
C ASP A 514 6.28 -14.84 -4.18
N ILE A 515 5.82 -15.17 -2.96
CA ILE A 515 6.40 -16.09 -1.97
C ILE A 515 7.77 -15.65 -1.42
N GLY A 516 8.71 -15.27 -2.29
CA GLY A 516 10.11 -15.02 -1.93
C GLY A 516 10.96 -16.29 -2.00
N GLY A 517 11.80 -16.54 -0.99
CA GLY A 517 12.72 -17.68 -0.99
C GLY A 517 14.09 -17.37 -1.60
N ALA A 518 14.78 -18.39 -2.12
CA ALA A 518 16.10 -18.24 -2.76
C ALA A 518 16.01 -17.28 -3.96
N ASN A 519 16.89 -16.28 -4.01
CA ASN A 519 16.78 -15.19 -4.98
C ASN A 519 18.10 -14.47 -5.27
N ASP A 520 18.10 -13.70 -6.36
CA ASP A 520 19.12 -12.68 -6.69
C ASP A 520 18.49 -11.28 -6.86
N SER A 521 17.40 -11.02 -6.13
CA SER A 521 16.55 -9.85 -6.34
C SER A 521 17.29 -8.53 -6.16
N VAL A 522 18.36 -8.51 -5.34
CA VAL A 522 19.17 -7.30 -5.16
C VAL A 522 19.83 -6.86 -6.48
N HIS A 523 20.32 -7.81 -7.30
CA HIS A 523 20.89 -7.50 -8.61
C HIS A 523 19.79 -7.19 -9.63
N VAL A 524 18.75 -8.02 -9.69
CA VAL A 524 17.63 -7.85 -10.62
C VAL A 524 16.93 -6.50 -10.44
N LEU A 525 16.66 -6.09 -9.20
CA LEU A 525 15.96 -4.82 -8.94
C LEU A 525 16.86 -3.59 -9.14
N ALA A 526 18.17 -3.70 -8.89
CA ALA A 526 19.10 -2.63 -9.25
C ALA A 526 19.08 -2.39 -10.77
N GLU A 527 19.11 -3.49 -11.55
CA GLU A 527 19.00 -3.41 -13.00
C GLU A 527 17.62 -2.90 -13.46
N TYR A 528 16.53 -3.36 -12.85
CA TYR A 528 15.18 -2.88 -13.16
C TYR A 528 15.06 -1.36 -13.04
N PHE A 529 15.54 -0.80 -11.92
CA PHE A 529 15.47 0.64 -11.67
C PHE A 529 16.42 1.43 -12.57
N ASN A 530 17.62 0.89 -12.84
CA ASN A 530 18.58 1.52 -13.74
C ASN A 530 18.10 1.50 -15.20
N HIS A 531 17.61 0.35 -15.68
CA HIS A 531 17.03 0.19 -17.01
C HIS A 531 15.90 1.17 -17.23
N ALA A 532 14.97 1.30 -16.28
CA ALA A 532 13.83 2.21 -16.37
C ALA A 532 14.22 3.70 -16.41
N LYS A 533 15.17 4.11 -15.56
CA LYS A 533 15.56 5.52 -15.44
C LYS A 533 16.55 5.99 -16.51
N ASN A 534 17.39 5.08 -17.04
CA ASN A 534 18.44 5.41 -18.00
C ASN A 534 17.98 5.34 -19.47
N ARG A 535 16.69 5.09 -19.71
CA ARG A 535 16.07 5.17 -21.05
C ARG A 535 16.17 6.58 -21.62
N SER A 536 16.09 6.67 -22.95
CA SER A 536 15.91 7.96 -23.64
C SER A 536 14.64 8.70 -23.18
N ARG A 537 13.60 7.95 -22.85
CA ARG A 537 12.38 8.42 -22.18
C ARG A 537 12.22 7.63 -20.88
N PRO A 538 12.72 8.15 -19.74
CA PRO A 538 12.63 7.49 -18.46
C PRO A 538 11.17 7.16 -18.11
N ILE A 539 10.98 6.00 -17.50
CA ILE A 539 9.70 5.58 -16.94
C ILE A 539 9.86 5.35 -15.44
N ASP A 540 8.78 5.62 -14.70
CA ASP A 540 8.70 5.37 -13.27
C ASP A 540 8.20 3.94 -13.06
N VAL A 541 8.95 3.12 -12.33
CA VAL A 541 8.66 1.69 -12.10
C VAL A 541 8.38 1.40 -10.63
N THR A 542 7.80 0.24 -10.32
CA THR A 542 7.60 -0.18 -8.92
C THR A 542 7.66 -1.69 -8.68
N VAL A 543 7.91 -2.09 -7.43
CA VAL A 543 7.97 -3.50 -6.98
C VAL A 543 7.33 -3.74 -5.60
N ASN A 544 6.64 -4.87 -5.45
CA ASN A 544 5.99 -5.25 -4.19
C ASN A 544 6.98 -5.82 -3.13
N ASN A 545 6.44 -6.20 -1.96
CA ASN A 545 7.21 -6.70 -0.81
C ASN A 545 7.51 -8.21 -0.79
N ARG A 546 7.46 -8.88 -1.94
CA ARG A 546 7.56 -10.36 -2.00
C ARG A 546 8.73 -10.87 -2.83
N SER A 547 9.73 -10.02 -3.07
CA SER A 547 10.94 -10.37 -3.83
C SER A 547 11.98 -11.18 -3.03
N GLY A 548 11.68 -11.61 -1.81
CA GLY A 548 12.62 -12.36 -0.96
C GLY A 548 13.75 -11.52 -0.33
N ILE A 549 13.63 -10.18 -0.35
CA ILE A 549 14.57 -9.23 0.27
C ILE A 549 13.82 -8.22 1.15
N SER A 550 14.54 -7.46 1.98
CA SER A 550 13.90 -6.53 2.93
C SER A 550 13.32 -5.28 2.27
N PHE A 551 13.86 -4.86 1.13
CA PHE A 551 13.45 -3.67 0.40
C PHE A 551 12.20 -3.91 -0.47
N HIS A 552 11.33 -2.89 -0.55
CA HIS A 552 10.18 -2.83 -1.45
C HIS A 552 9.59 -1.41 -1.54
N ASP A 553 8.77 -1.16 -2.56
CA ASP A 553 8.07 0.12 -2.72
C ASP A 553 6.69 0.14 -2.03
N PHE A 554 6.01 -1.00 -1.98
CA PHE A 554 4.67 -1.14 -1.39
C PHE A 554 4.43 -2.55 -0.84
N THR A 555 3.49 -2.66 0.10
CA THR A 555 3.13 -3.92 0.77
C THR A 555 1.83 -4.51 0.24
N THR A 556 1.65 -5.83 0.36
CA THR A 556 0.52 -6.56 -0.26
C THR A 556 -0.30 -7.43 0.71
N PRO A 557 -1.22 -6.83 1.51
CA PRO A 557 -2.19 -7.60 2.27
C PRO A 557 -3.22 -8.29 1.36
N GLU A 558 -3.06 -9.60 1.13
CA GLU A 558 -3.99 -10.41 0.32
C GLU A 558 -5.30 -10.67 1.04
N TYR A 559 -6.43 -10.60 0.32
CA TYR A 559 -7.80 -10.80 0.80
C TYR A 559 -8.19 -9.97 2.02
N THR A 560 -7.39 -8.97 2.39
CA THR A 560 -7.57 -8.19 3.61
C THR A 560 -7.25 -6.71 3.39
N THR A 561 -7.82 -5.90 4.26
CA THR A 561 -7.62 -4.45 4.36
C THR A 561 -7.06 -4.14 5.75
N TYR A 562 -6.57 -2.93 5.94
CA TYR A 562 -6.20 -2.46 7.27
C TYR A 562 -7.41 -1.87 7.98
N ASP A 563 -7.41 -1.88 9.30
CA ASP A 563 -8.49 -1.24 10.08
C ASP A 563 -8.43 0.30 10.01
N ASN A 564 -7.25 0.87 9.74
CA ASN A 564 -7.08 2.32 9.65
C ASN A 564 -6.10 2.69 8.54
N THR A 565 -5.91 4.01 8.33
CA THR A 565 -4.94 4.55 7.39
C THR A 565 -3.53 4.02 7.65
N VAL A 566 -2.91 3.48 6.59
CA VAL A 566 -1.47 3.19 6.55
C VAL A 566 -0.79 4.22 5.66
N ILE A 567 0.20 4.94 6.20
CA ILE A 567 0.87 6.03 5.47
C ILE A 567 1.79 5.50 4.36
N ALA A 568 2.51 4.40 4.65
CA ALA A 568 3.28 3.70 3.63
C ALA A 568 2.33 3.16 2.55
N LYS A 569 2.82 3.10 1.31
CA LYS A 569 1.96 2.64 0.22
C LYS A 569 1.73 1.13 0.33
N TRP A 570 0.52 0.70 0.03
CA TRP A 570 0.11 -0.69 0.06
C TRP A 570 -0.95 -0.95 -1.01
N GLU A 571 -1.14 -2.23 -1.33
CA GLU A 571 -2.10 -2.71 -2.31
C GLU A 571 -2.76 -4.00 -1.80
N SER A 572 -4.09 -4.03 -1.71
CA SER A 572 -4.81 -5.29 -1.45
C SER A 572 -5.04 -6.01 -2.77
N SER A 573 -4.80 -7.31 -2.80
CA SER A 573 -5.18 -8.17 -3.93
C SER A 573 -6.15 -9.26 -3.49
N ARG A 574 -7.06 -9.64 -4.38
CA ARG A 574 -7.98 -10.79 -4.24
C ARG A 574 -8.68 -11.11 -5.56
N GLY A 575 -9.17 -12.34 -5.68
CA GLY A 575 -10.06 -12.76 -6.77
C GLY A 575 -11.42 -12.06 -6.75
N LEU A 576 -11.93 -11.79 -7.96
CA LEU A 576 -13.35 -11.55 -8.20
C LEU A 576 -14.17 -12.82 -7.96
N ASP A 577 -13.61 -13.98 -8.28
CA ASP A 577 -13.95 -15.21 -7.56
C ASP A 577 -13.36 -15.08 -6.15
N PRO A 578 -14.17 -14.96 -5.08
CA PRO A 578 -13.65 -14.75 -3.73
C PRO A 578 -12.89 -15.95 -3.17
N PHE A 579 -12.81 -17.07 -3.90
CA PHE A 579 -12.22 -18.32 -3.44
C PHE A 579 -11.02 -18.78 -4.27
N SER A 580 -10.63 -18.07 -5.32
CA SER A 580 -9.54 -18.48 -6.22
C SER A 580 -9.03 -17.28 -7.02
N TYR A 581 -7.76 -17.30 -7.42
CA TYR A 581 -7.24 -16.37 -8.43
C TYR A 581 -7.40 -16.99 -9.84
N GLY A 582 -6.91 -18.21 -10.04
CA GLY A 582 -7.11 -18.96 -11.27
C GLY A 582 -8.58 -19.31 -11.49
N TYR A 583 -8.98 -19.45 -12.76
CA TYR A 583 -10.35 -19.83 -13.12
C TYR A 583 -10.75 -21.16 -12.45
N ASN A 584 -11.84 -21.14 -11.67
CA ASN A 584 -12.43 -22.33 -11.07
C ASN A 584 -13.82 -22.59 -11.68
N GLN A 585 -13.94 -23.65 -12.47
CA GLN A 585 -15.20 -24.06 -13.08
C GLN A 585 -16.24 -24.55 -12.07
N ALA A 586 -15.80 -24.94 -10.87
CA ALA A 586 -16.69 -25.38 -9.80
C ALA A 586 -17.37 -24.20 -9.08
N THR A 587 -16.83 -22.96 -9.20
CA THR A 587 -17.42 -21.78 -8.57
C THR A 587 -18.67 -21.35 -9.35
N PRO A 588 -19.88 -21.37 -8.76
CA PRO A 588 -21.08 -20.89 -9.42
C PRO A 588 -21.02 -19.37 -9.61
N ASP A 589 -21.60 -18.86 -10.71
CA ASP A 589 -21.63 -17.41 -11.00
C ASP A 589 -22.20 -16.56 -9.84
N ALA A 590 -23.17 -17.09 -9.10
CA ALA A 590 -23.77 -16.42 -7.94
C ALA A 590 -22.82 -16.24 -6.74
N SER A 591 -21.71 -16.97 -6.72
CA SER A 591 -20.69 -16.91 -5.66
C SER A 591 -19.59 -15.89 -5.93
N TYR A 592 -19.52 -15.34 -7.15
CA TYR A 592 -18.60 -14.26 -7.48
C TYR A 592 -18.97 -12.99 -6.72
N MET A 593 -17.99 -12.12 -6.47
CA MET A 593 -18.27 -10.83 -5.86
C MET A 593 -19.29 -10.04 -6.69
N THR A 594 -20.27 -9.47 -6.00
CA THR A 594 -21.18 -8.49 -6.60
C THR A 594 -20.44 -7.18 -6.89
N THR A 595 -20.97 -6.39 -7.81
CA THR A 595 -20.43 -5.05 -8.12
C THR A 595 -20.41 -4.17 -6.86
N GLU A 596 -21.42 -4.31 -5.99
CA GLU A 596 -21.45 -3.61 -4.71
C GLU A 596 -20.24 -3.95 -3.83
N GLN A 597 -19.92 -5.24 -3.67
CA GLN A 597 -18.77 -5.67 -2.88
C GLN A 597 -17.44 -5.19 -3.49
N VAL A 598 -17.32 -5.18 -4.83
CA VAL A 598 -16.12 -4.67 -5.52
C VAL A 598 -15.96 -3.16 -5.26
N VAL A 599 -17.01 -2.37 -5.45
CA VAL A 599 -16.98 -0.91 -5.26
C VAL A 599 -16.75 -0.54 -3.79
N GLN A 600 -17.43 -1.21 -2.85
CA GLN A 600 -17.22 -0.98 -1.42
C GLN A 600 -15.79 -1.31 -0.98
N SER A 601 -15.24 -2.42 -1.48
CA SER A 601 -13.83 -2.79 -1.22
C SER A 601 -12.87 -1.73 -1.75
N LEU A 602 -13.08 -1.27 -2.99
CA LEU A 602 -12.27 -0.21 -3.60
C LEU A 602 -12.27 1.06 -2.74
N VAL A 603 -13.46 1.52 -2.33
CA VAL A 603 -13.62 2.74 -1.53
C VAL A 603 -12.98 2.61 -0.15
N ASP A 604 -13.17 1.47 0.53
CA ASP A 604 -12.54 1.21 1.82
C ASP A 604 -11.01 1.27 1.71
N ILE A 605 -10.44 0.51 0.78
CA ILE A 605 -9.00 0.43 0.54
C ILE A 605 -8.41 1.82 0.22
N VAL A 606 -9.04 2.56 -0.69
CA VAL A 606 -8.57 3.89 -1.13
C VAL A 606 -8.62 4.91 0.02
N SER A 607 -9.66 4.88 0.85
CA SER A 607 -9.76 5.76 2.03
C SER A 607 -8.62 5.55 3.04
N LYS A 608 -8.07 4.33 3.05
CA LYS A 608 -6.97 3.88 3.91
C LYS A 608 -5.60 3.94 3.23
N ASN A 609 -5.50 4.67 2.10
CA ASN A 609 -4.31 4.90 1.28
C ASN A 609 -3.83 3.72 0.40
N GLY A 610 -4.62 2.65 0.31
CA GLY A 610 -4.30 1.48 -0.50
C GLY A 610 -4.59 1.66 -1.99
N ASN A 611 -4.13 0.70 -2.79
CA ASN A 611 -4.68 0.37 -4.10
C ASN A 611 -5.41 -0.98 -4.01
N PHE A 612 -6.36 -1.21 -4.90
CA PHE A 612 -7.07 -2.47 -5.04
C PHE A 612 -6.71 -3.13 -6.37
N LEU A 613 -6.08 -4.31 -6.29
CA LEU A 613 -5.72 -5.14 -7.42
C LEU A 613 -6.69 -6.33 -7.48
N LEU A 614 -7.75 -6.17 -8.28
CA LEU A 614 -8.81 -7.17 -8.40
C LEU A 614 -8.42 -8.20 -9.46
N ASP A 615 -8.38 -9.47 -9.08
CA ASP A 615 -8.00 -10.54 -9.98
C ASP A 615 -9.17 -11.11 -10.78
N ILE A 616 -8.85 -11.51 -12.02
CA ILE A 616 -9.67 -12.36 -12.86
C ILE A 616 -8.90 -13.63 -13.26
N GLY A 617 -9.63 -14.73 -13.40
CA GLY A 617 -9.14 -16.00 -13.94
C GLY A 617 -9.74 -16.29 -15.32
N PRO A 618 -8.99 -16.07 -16.42
CA PRO A 618 -9.41 -16.48 -17.76
C PRO A 618 -9.40 -18.00 -17.94
N ARG A 619 -10.21 -18.51 -18.87
CA ARG A 619 -10.20 -19.93 -19.29
C ARG A 619 -8.94 -20.25 -20.10
N ALA A 620 -8.56 -21.53 -20.20
CA ALA A 620 -7.42 -21.97 -21.01
C ALA A 620 -7.45 -21.51 -22.49
N ASP A 621 -8.64 -21.32 -23.07
CA ASP A 621 -8.79 -20.82 -24.44
C ASP A 621 -8.57 -19.29 -24.56
N GLY A 622 -8.40 -18.57 -23.46
CA GLY A 622 -8.17 -17.13 -23.41
C GLY A 622 -9.44 -16.28 -23.28
N THR A 623 -10.62 -16.90 -23.17
CA THR A 623 -11.86 -16.16 -22.88
C THR A 623 -11.98 -15.82 -21.39
N ILE A 624 -12.48 -14.62 -21.10
CA ILE A 624 -12.80 -14.20 -19.73
C ILE A 624 -14.27 -14.57 -19.45
N PRO A 625 -14.59 -15.29 -18.36
CA PRO A 625 -15.98 -15.64 -18.01
C PRO A 625 -16.92 -14.43 -18.00
N GLU A 626 -18.14 -14.60 -18.53
CA GLU A 626 -19.10 -13.49 -18.73
C GLU A 626 -19.48 -12.79 -17.42
N ILE A 627 -19.60 -13.55 -16.33
CA ILE A 627 -19.85 -12.97 -15.00
C ILE A 627 -18.74 -12.00 -14.59
N MET A 628 -17.48 -12.33 -14.88
CA MET A 628 -16.35 -11.45 -14.58
C MET A 628 -16.41 -10.18 -15.45
N GLN A 629 -16.67 -10.34 -16.76
CA GLN A 629 -16.80 -9.18 -17.66
C GLN A 629 -17.94 -8.24 -17.23
N THR A 630 -19.07 -8.81 -16.82
CA THR A 630 -20.23 -8.05 -16.35
C THR A 630 -19.88 -7.22 -15.12
N ARG A 631 -19.30 -7.84 -14.08
CA ARG A 631 -18.91 -7.15 -12.84
C ARG A 631 -17.85 -6.07 -13.07
N LEU A 632 -16.91 -6.32 -13.97
CA LEU A 632 -15.92 -5.33 -14.38
C LEU A 632 -16.58 -4.12 -15.06
N ARG A 633 -17.44 -4.34 -16.07
CA ARG A 633 -18.13 -3.23 -16.76
C ARG A 633 -19.07 -2.45 -15.84
N GLU A 634 -19.78 -3.12 -14.94
CA GLU A 634 -20.64 -2.47 -13.92
C GLU A 634 -19.82 -1.64 -12.92
N THR A 635 -18.67 -2.15 -12.47
CA THR A 635 -17.72 -1.39 -11.63
C THR A 635 -17.23 -0.14 -12.36
N GLY A 636 -16.90 -0.28 -13.65
CA GLY A 636 -16.52 0.82 -14.51
C GLY A 636 -17.62 1.85 -14.75
N GLN A 637 -18.89 1.43 -14.82
CA GLN A 637 -20.04 2.35 -14.85
C GLN A 637 -20.07 3.23 -13.60
N TRP A 638 -19.87 2.65 -12.41
CA TRP A 638 -19.80 3.42 -11.17
C TRP A 638 -18.60 4.38 -11.17
N LEU A 639 -17.42 3.94 -11.63
CA LEU A 639 -16.20 4.75 -11.70
C LEU A 639 -16.28 5.89 -12.72
N ARG A 640 -17.05 5.76 -13.80
CA ARG A 640 -17.28 6.89 -14.74
C ARG A 640 -17.95 8.08 -14.06
N THR A 641 -18.86 7.83 -13.12
CA THR A 641 -19.55 8.88 -12.37
C THR A 641 -18.75 9.34 -11.15
N ASN A 642 -18.16 8.39 -10.42
CA ASN A 642 -17.61 8.64 -9.09
C ASN A 642 -16.07 8.68 -9.05
N GLY A 643 -15.39 8.43 -10.18
CA GLY A 643 -13.95 8.26 -10.26
C GLY A 643 -13.13 9.47 -9.78
N GLU A 644 -13.65 10.70 -9.85
CA GLU A 644 -12.93 11.87 -9.31
C GLU A 644 -12.77 11.86 -7.78
N ALA A 645 -13.53 11.00 -7.08
CA ALA A 645 -13.43 10.75 -5.64
C ALA A 645 -12.56 9.53 -5.31
N VAL A 646 -11.97 8.88 -6.34
CA VAL A 646 -11.09 7.73 -6.22
C VAL A 646 -9.70 8.09 -6.77
N TYR A 647 -9.60 8.37 -8.06
CA TYR A 647 -8.34 8.70 -8.72
C TYR A 647 -7.81 10.07 -8.31
N ASP A 648 -6.48 10.23 -8.31
CA ASP A 648 -5.78 11.45 -7.85
C ASP A 648 -6.13 11.92 -6.43
N THR A 649 -6.82 11.08 -5.64
CA THR A 649 -7.13 11.39 -4.24
C THR A 649 -6.04 10.90 -3.31
N THR A 650 -6.09 11.38 -2.07
CA THR A 650 -5.33 10.84 -0.94
C THR A 650 -6.27 10.63 0.24
N TYR A 651 -5.79 9.90 1.24
CA TYR A 651 -6.51 9.68 2.50
C TYR A 651 -6.72 11.00 3.25
N TRP A 652 -7.83 11.11 3.98
CA TRP A 652 -7.98 12.23 4.90
C TRP A 652 -7.14 12.01 6.15
N SER A 653 -6.29 13.00 6.44
CA SER A 653 -5.23 12.86 7.43
C SER A 653 -5.70 12.83 8.91
N LYS A 654 -7.02 12.96 9.14
CA LYS A 654 -7.67 12.90 10.46
C LYS A 654 -8.35 11.54 10.72
N MET A 655 -9.05 10.99 9.72
CA MET A 655 -9.71 9.68 9.81
C MET A 655 -10.01 9.15 8.39
N ALA A 656 -9.92 7.83 8.21
CA ALA A 656 -10.32 7.17 6.96
C ALA A 656 -11.83 6.89 6.89
N GLU A 657 -12.44 6.59 8.05
CA GLU A 657 -13.80 6.08 8.15
C GLU A 657 -14.55 6.67 9.36
N LEU A 658 -15.88 6.62 9.31
CA LEU A 658 -16.78 6.95 10.42
C LEU A 658 -17.89 5.88 10.48
N GLY A 659 -17.84 5.05 11.52
CA GLY A 659 -18.70 3.87 11.60
C GLY A 659 -18.45 2.90 10.45
N ASP A 660 -19.40 1.99 10.22
CA ASP A 660 -19.24 0.96 9.19
C ASP A 660 -19.49 1.51 7.77
N ASP A 661 -20.31 2.56 7.65
CA ASP A 661 -20.86 3.00 6.36
C ASP A 661 -20.16 4.20 5.72
N ILE A 662 -19.33 4.96 6.44
CA ILE A 662 -18.76 6.21 5.89
C ILE A 662 -17.26 6.08 5.66
N ARG A 663 -16.80 6.48 4.47
CA ARG A 663 -15.37 6.61 4.11
C ARG A 663 -15.05 8.00 3.58
N PHE A 664 -13.78 8.42 3.71
CA PHE A 664 -13.33 9.75 3.29
C PHE A 664 -12.14 9.69 2.34
N THR A 665 -12.16 10.59 1.36
CA THR A 665 -11.02 10.82 0.46
C THR A 665 -10.88 12.32 0.19
N VAL A 666 -9.68 12.76 -0.15
CA VAL A 666 -9.38 14.17 -0.41
C VAL A 666 -8.71 14.29 -1.76
N ARG A 667 -9.21 15.17 -2.63
CA ARG A 667 -8.44 15.62 -3.80
C ARG A 667 -7.76 16.93 -3.43
N PRO A 668 -6.42 16.94 -3.24
CA PRO A 668 -5.71 18.10 -2.70
C PRO A 668 -6.06 19.39 -3.46
N ASN A 669 -6.28 20.48 -2.70
CA ASN A 669 -6.64 21.80 -3.21
C ASN A 669 -7.94 21.88 -4.05
N ARG A 670 -8.76 20.82 -4.12
CA ARG A 670 -9.96 20.80 -4.96
C ARG A 670 -11.24 20.46 -4.19
N ALA A 671 -11.28 19.32 -3.53
CA ALA A 671 -12.50 18.82 -2.92
C ALA A 671 -12.24 17.82 -1.81
N PHE A 672 -13.24 17.70 -0.94
CA PHE A 672 -13.35 16.64 0.06
C PHE A 672 -14.53 15.75 -0.31
N TYR A 673 -14.37 14.44 -0.23
CA TYR A 673 -15.43 13.48 -0.56
C TYR A 673 -15.80 12.62 0.63
N ILE A 674 -17.10 12.37 0.75
CA ILE A 674 -17.73 11.51 1.74
C ILE A 674 -18.41 10.40 0.96
N HIS A 675 -18.04 9.17 1.22
CA HIS A 675 -18.59 7.98 0.59
C HIS A 675 -19.52 7.29 1.58
N SER A 676 -20.78 7.09 1.20
CA SER A 676 -21.77 6.33 1.96
C SER A 676 -21.90 4.94 1.34
N LEU A 677 -21.43 3.91 2.04
CA LEU A 677 -21.45 2.52 1.58
C LEU A 677 -22.87 1.93 1.63
N ALA A 678 -23.72 2.43 2.52
CA ALA A 678 -25.15 2.13 2.55
C ALA A 678 -25.97 3.24 1.89
N GLN A 679 -27.17 2.90 1.42
CA GLN A 679 -28.11 3.88 0.89
C GLN A 679 -28.47 4.91 1.97
N PRO A 680 -28.20 6.21 1.78
CA PRO A 680 -28.49 7.21 2.79
C PRO A 680 -29.99 7.41 2.96
N GLY A 681 -30.42 7.77 4.18
CA GLY A 681 -31.78 8.21 4.47
C GLY A 681 -32.11 9.59 3.86
N SER A 682 -33.23 10.21 4.24
CA SER A 682 -33.56 11.58 3.81
C SER A 682 -32.63 12.65 4.35
N ARG A 683 -31.85 12.30 5.37
CA ARG A 683 -30.84 13.13 5.98
C ARG A 683 -29.62 12.26 6.26
N LEU A 684 -28.46 12.76 5.88
CA LEU A 684 -27.17 12.15 6.19
C LEU A 684 -26.45 13.05 7.20
N THR A 685 -26.19 12.52 8.39
CA THR A 685 -25.47 13.23 9.45
C THR A 685 -24.06 12.67 9.56
N ILE A 686 -23.07 13.53 9.42
CA ILE A 686 -21.65 13.19 9.48
C ILE A 686 -21.06 13.84 10.73
N GLU A 687 -20.86 13.03 11.76
CA GLU A 687 -20.25 13.41 13.05
C GLU A 687 -18.72 13.42 13.00
N ALA A 688 -18.17 13.89 11.88
CA ALA A 688 -16.74 14.10 11.68
C ALA A 688 -16.48 15.60 11.43
N PRO A 689 -15.29 16.11 11.75
CA PRO A 689 -14.92 17.50 11.52
C PRO A 689 -14.63 17.77 10.02
N VAL A 690 -15.64 17.58 9.17
CA VAL A 690 -15.56 17.77 7.71
C VAL A 690 -15.07 19.21 7.41
N PRO A 691 -14.06 19.38 6.54
CA PRO A 691 -13.51 20.71 6.23
C PRO A 691 -14.45 21.49 5.28
N ILE A 692 -15.58 21.96 5.82
CA ILE A 692 -16.62 22.74 5.13
C ILE A 692 -16.77 24.14 5.73
N ARG A 693 -17.12 25.12 4.89
CA ARG A 693 -17.30 26.53 5.26
C ARG A 693 -18.52 27.14 4.57
N ASP A 694 -19.00 28.25 5.12
CA ASP A 694 -19.97 29.10 4.43
C ASP A 694 -19.46 29.49 3.05
N GLY A 695 -20.33 29.38 2.06
CA GLY A 695 -20.00 29.58 0.66
C GLY A 695 -19.54 28.31 -0.07
N ASP A 696 -19.09 27.25 0.59
CA ASP A 696 -18.82 25.97 -0.10
C ASP A 696 -20.12 25.33 -0.59
N ALA A 697 -20.00 24.49 -1.63
CA ALA A 697 -21.13 23.74 -2.17
C ALA A 697 -21.02 22.26 -1.82
N VAL A 698 -22.15 21.66 -1.40
CA VAL A 698 -22.29 20.21 -1.28
C VAL A 698 -23.11 19.71 -2.46
N THR A 699 -22.56 18.77 -3.21
CA THR A 699 -23.24 18.06 -4.30
C THR A 699 -23.11 16.55 -4.07
N MET A 700 -23.87 15.73 -4.79
CA MET A 700 -23.62 14.30 -4.88
C MET A 700 -23.22 13.97 -6.32
N LEU A 701 -22.17 13.17 -6.51
CA LEU A 701 -21.76 12.76 -7.85
C LEU A 701 -22.89 11.93 -8.49
N GLY A 702 -23.17 12.19 -9.78
CA GLY A 702 -24.35 11.67 -10.47
C GLY A 702 -25.65 12.42 -10.20
N HIS A 703 -25.63 13.49 -9.39
CA HIS A 703 -26.79 14.35 -9.14
C HIS A 703 -26.44 15.83 -9.37
N ASP A 704 -27.00 16.40 -10.43
CA ASP A 704 -26.59 17.72 -10.96
C ASP A 704 -27.09 18.93 -10.14
N ARG A 705 -27.73 18.72 -8.98
CA ARG A 705 -28.24 19.80 -8.13
C ARG A 705 -27.47 19.88 -6.81
N PRO A 706 -27.15 21.10 -6.33
CA PRO A 706 -26.65 21.30 -4.98
C PRO A 706 -27.62 20.74 -3.94
N LEU A 707 -27.05 20.20 -2.86
CA LEU A 707 -27.79 19.69 -1.71
C LEU A 707 -27.83 20.76 -0.62
N ALA A 708 -28.97 20.87 0.05
CA ALA A 708 -29.08 21.69 1.25
C ALA A 708 -28.28 21.03 2.37
N TRP A 709 -27.53 21.83 3.12
CA TRP A 709 -26.73 21.36 4.23
C TRP A 709 -26.65 22.40 5.34
N THR A 710 -26.41 21.93 6.56
CA THR A 710 -26.13 22.78 7.72
C THR A 710 -25.04 22.14 8.57
N VAL A 711 -24.32 22.94 9.35
CA VAL A 711 -23.41 22.43 10.39
C VAL A 711 -24.03 22.75 11.75
N SER A 712 -24.32 21.71 12.54
CA SER A 712 -24.91 21.83 13.87
C SER A 712 -24.06 21.06 14.87
N LYS A 713 -23.62 21.72 15.94
CA LYS A 713 -22.74 21.14 16.98
C LYS A 713 -21.48 20.44 16.43
N GLY A 714 -20.98 20.89 15.28
CA GLY A 714 -19.79 20.34 14.61
C GLY A 714 -20.06 19.13 13.70
N ALA A 715 -21.31 18.66 13.60
CA ALA A 715 -21.72 17.65 12.64
C ALA A 715 -22.25 18.30 11.36
N LEU A 716 -21.88 17.76 10.20
CA LEU A 716 -22.44 18.15 8.91
C LEU A 716 -23.74 17.37 8.68
N VAL A 717 -24.83 18.07 8.42
CA VAL A 717 -26.14 17.50 8.11
C VAL A 717 -26.48 17.85 6.67
N ILE A 718 -26.65 16.84 5.82
CA ILE A 718 -26.99 16.98 4.41
C ILE A 718 -28.41 16.47 4.21
N ASP A 719 -29.29 17.27 3.61
CA ASP A 719 -30.60 16.81 3.17
C ASP A 719 -30.45 16.08 1.84
N VAL A 720 -30.85 14.80 1.81
CA VAL A 720 -30.66 13.91 0.66
C VAL A 720 -32.03 13.61 0.04
N PRO A 721 -32.47 14.37 -0.97
CA PRO A 721 -33.79 14.18 -1.57
C PRO A 721 -33.89 12.81 -2.26
N ALA A 722 -35.12 12.32 -2.46
CA ALA A 722 -35.36 11.01 -3.08
C ALA A 722 -34.69 10.88 -4.48
N ALA A 723 -34.62 11.97 -5.25
CA ALA A 723 -33.93 11.99 -6.53
C ALA A 723 -32.42 11.73 -6.39
N ALA A 724 -31.75 12.32 -5.40
CA ALA A 724 -30.34 12.06 -5.13
C ALA A 724 -30.13 10.61 -4.67
N ARG A 725 -30.95 10.12 -3.73
CA ARG A 725 -30.87 8.71 -3.27
C ARG A 725 -31.02 7.69 -4.39
N LYS A 726 -31.87 7.98 -5.39
CA LYS A 726 -32.08 7.11 -6.56
C LYS A 726 -31.01 7.24 -7.64
N ALA A 727 -30.29 8.36 -7.68
CA ALA A 727 -29.25 8.62 -8.69
C ALA A 727 -27.93 7.88 -8.40
N GLY A 728 -27.66 7.57 -7.13
CA GLY A 728 -26.51 6.74 -6.73
C GLY A 728 -26.86 5.26 -6.61
N GLN A 729 -25.86 4.38 -6.76
CA GLN A 729 -25.93 2.93 -6.58
C GLN A 729 -24.60 2.43 -5.99
N HIS A 730 -24.63 1.32 -5.26
CA HIS A 730 -23.51 0.67 -4.57
C HIS A 730 -22.85 1.52 -3.47
N VAL A 731 -22.37 2.71 -3.81
CA VAL A 731 -21.80 3.72 -2.91
C VAL A 731 -22.25 5.11 -3.38
N TRP A 732 -22.79 5.92 -2.47
CA TRP A 732 -23.21 7.30 -2.73
C TRP A 732 -22.10 8.26 -2.36
N VAL A 733 -21.65 9.08 -3.32
CA VAL A 733 -20.49 9.95 -3.13
C VAL A 733 -20.90 11.42 -3.06
N PHE A 734 -20.73 12.01 -1.88
CA PHE A 734 -20.97 13.42 -1.64
C PHE A 734 -19.66 14.20 -1.78
N LYS A 735 -19.73 15.31 -2.50
CA LYS A 735 -18.60 16.21 -2.77
C LYS A 735 -18.82 17.52 -2.03
N VAL A 736 -17.90 17.85 -1.14
CA VAL A 736 -17.72 19.21 -0.63
C VAL A 736 -16.74 19.91 -1.57
N LYS A 737 -17.29 20.71 -2.49
CA LYS A 737 -16.50 21.52 -3.41
C LYS A 737 -16.02 22.77 -2.68
N TRP A 738 -14.71 22.90 -2.56
CA TRP A 738 -14.10 24.07 -1.92
C TRP A 738 -14.14 25.25 -2.88
N ASN A 739 -14.77 26.34 -2.46
CA ASN A 739 -14.67 27.60 -3.19
C ASN A 739 -13.29 28.24 -2.98
N SER A 740 -12.83 28.91 -4.05
CA SER A 740 -11.50 29.50 -4.13
C SER A 740 -11.38 30.74 -3.28
#